data_AF-A0AB37WLG8-F1
#
_entry.id   AF-A0AB37WLG8-F1
#
_cell.length_a   1.000
_cell.length_b   1.000
_cell.length_c   1.000
_cell.angle_alpha   90.00
_cell.angle_beta   90.00
_cell.angle_gamma   90.00
#
_symmetry.space_group_name_H-M   'P 1'
#
loop_
_entity.id
_entity.type
_entity.pdbx_description
1 polymer ?
#
loop_
_entity_poly.entity_id
_entity_poly.type
_entity_poly.pdbx_seq_one_letter_code
_entity_poly.pdbx_strand_id
1 'polypeptide(L)'
;MASVTSDDAQIGAPQEAINEFWDNLITKQPAKVTKIFPSSLYAHLLPPQRKEGTVTGKNAAESYETAAAQCRARVERIVKECKRTNEKFTDADFDIEDLSDRNCLNGLMTWYKDQPATASSSVSASRLGNALSTLVQSGVIMADGAAFDFNATAKLLTNRSSSSKDGPNSVHRIDWIFDEPKFVFGGFSSSDLRQGSSGDCWFIAAVATICSNPNLMDKICVARDEICGVYGFVFYRDGEWIWTVVDDNLYLRNSDFDAAWGDRYDPTNAKEKKYKENHQTGSEALYFASCADENETWLPLLEKAYAKVHGDYDSIAGGWSGEAVEDLTGGVTTKIPTDRVLDKQRLWEELLQAGKKFLFSASSPSIDGDDSDARRGLALNHAYSVIKAVEAEGEDGKKHQLVLIRNPWGKRVNASMGEWTGPWSDGSREWTIYWLDKLGHKFGDDGLFWMSYKDLLKRFDILDRTLLFNEEWTVVQRWTSVPVAWVTGYVNTKFSVEIKKSGPTVFVLCQLDERYFKGLEGKYDFDLHFILQEKNAEPGHHIVRARGAWFGNRSISAEVELDAGVYEVLPKIEASRNADAPDVPEVVTKLAERNPQKLRQIGLNYDIANAKGIFELTEEERKKKEQKRKEAAEKKKEKEEAKKKERAEFEAWRKEKADFEVWKKEERAEYETWKKEKKEREMKEKVEESGKPEEERGDGGSATKQPDPTTGLIEEAKQDADKTTSSDTEGTAKARIELPIQSKEALQETKLVIEPALEPRDSSDNGDANHTPTSEVHPNDAESDSPDQSSSTSPQSRVMRSQHSIASHYRPLPPPDYRGFPRYATSGEVAPPPPQATPAKEQPKPWNAVCVLGLRVYSQDPDVSIKLVKPKNGEEGAILDVDGDTAAGATM
;
A
#
# COMPACT_ATOMS: atom_id res chain seq x y z
N MET A 1 -25.52 -50.39 35.68
CA MET A 1 -26.16 -49.25 35.01
C MET A 1 -25.70 -48.02 35.77
N ALA A 2 -24.84 -47.15 35.24
CA ALA A 2 -24.89 -46.45 33.95
C ALA A 2 -25.95 -45.34 33.94
N SER A 3 -25.51 -44.13 34.29
CA SER A 3 -25.94 -42.90 33.64
C SER A 3 -24.65 -42.14 33.32
N VAL A 4 -24.50 -41.71 32.07
CA VAL A 4 -23.37 -40.87 31.65
C VAL A 4 -23.74 -39.43 31.98
N THR A 5 -23.01 -38.80 32.91
CA THR A 5 -22.99 -37.34 32.97
C THR A 5 -22.24 -36.84 31.75
N SER A 6 -22.87 -35.96 30.97
CA SER A 6 -22.18 -35.22 29.91
C SER A 6 -21.01 -34.44 30.48
N ASP A 7 -19.96 -34.28 29.68
CA ASP A 7 -19.06 -33.15 29.84
C ASP A 7 -19.82 -31.87 29.47
N ASP A 8 -20.66 -31.39 30.40
CA ASP A 8 -21.19 -30.04 30.38
C ASP A 8 -20.00 -29.09 30.58
N ALA A 9 -19.28 -28.84 29.48
CA ALA A 9 -18.22 -27.86 29.40
C ALA A 9 -18.76 -26.56 29.98
N GLN A 10 -18.19 -26.12 31.11
CA GLN A 10 -18.76 -25.09 31.96
C GLN A 10 -18.68 -23.74 31.23
N ILE A 11 -19.71 -23.44 30.43
CA ILE A 11 -19.85 -22.16 29.74
C ILE A 11 -19.95 -21.10 30.82
N GLY A 12 -18.86 -20.37 31.04
CA GLY A 12 -18.84 -19.21 31.93
C GLY A 12 -19.91 -18.21 31.52
N ALA A 13 -20.27 -17.31 32.43
CA ALA A 13 -21.24 -16.27 32.13
C ALA A 13 -20.83 -15.55 30.82
N PRO A 14 -21.77 -15.15 29.93
CA PRO A 14 -21.39 -14.58 28.63
C PRO A 14 -20.40 -13.41 28.72
N GLN A 15 -20.44 -12.65 29.82
CA GLN A 15 -19.45 -11.62 30.13
C GLN A 15 -18.05 -12.15 30.46
N GLU A 16 -17.93 -13.29 31.15
CA GLU A 16 -16.64 -13.94 31.44
C GLU A 16 -15.98 -14.44 30.15
N ALA A 17 -16.75 -15.05 29.25
CA ALA A 17 -16.25 -15.47 27.93
C ALA A 17 -15.83 -14.28 27.05
N ILE A 18 -16.53 -13.14 27.14
CA ILE A 18 -16.14 -11.88 26.48
C ILE A 18 -14.87 -11.30 27.13
N ASN A 19 -14.77 -11.32 28.47
CA ASN A 19 -13.59 -10.84 29.19
C ASN A 19 -12.35 -11.69 28.84
N GLU A 20 -12.46 -13.02 28.85
CA GLU A 20 -11.40 -13.94 28.44
C GLU A 20 -10.99 -13.73 26.97
N PHE A 21 -11.94 -13.45 26.07
CA PHE A 21 -11.63 -13.06 24.70
C PHE A 21 -10.76 -11.79 24.65
N TRP A 22 -11.12 -10.73 25.37
CA TRP A 22 -10.32 -9.49 25.41
C TRP A 22 -8.97 -9.67 26.12
N ASP A 23 -8.90 -10.43 27.21
CA ASP A 23 -7.67 -10.73 27.97
C ASP A 23 -6.64 -11.54 27.15
N ASN A 24 -7.11 -12.34 26.19
CA ASN A 24 -6.28 -13.06 25.22
C ASN A 24 -6.01 -12.23 23.95
N LEU A 25 -6.94 -11.36 23.54
CA LEU A 25 -6.75 -10.50 22.37
C LEU A 25 -5.80 -9.33 22.65
N ILE A 26 -5.81 -8.72 23.84
CA ILE A 26 -4.95 -7.57 24.13
C ILE A 26 -3.59 -8.05 24.66
N THR A 27 -2.50 -7.73 23.96
CA THR A 27 -1.17 -8.15 24.42
C THR A 27 -0.71 -7.35 25.64
N LYS A 28 -0.24 -8.07 26.66
CA LYS A 28 0.26 -7.47 27.92
C LYS A 28 1.67 -6.86 27.77
N GLN A 29 2.30 -6.98 26.59
CA GLN A 29 3.51 -6.27 26.18
C GLN A 29 3.48 -6.00 24.66
N PRO A 30 2.96 -4.84 24.20
CA PRO A 30 2.92 -4.50 22.79
C PRO A 30 4.32 -4.17 22.28
N ALA A 31 4.73 -4.85 21.20
CA ALA A 31 6.03 -4.70 20.57
C ALA A 31 5.89 -4.75 19.04
N LYS A 32 6.00 -3.58 18.39
CA LYS A 32 6.34 -3.50 16.96
C LYS A 32 7.78 -3.97 16.79
N VAL A 33 8.05 -4.68 15.69
CA VAL A 33 9.42 -4.96 15.27
C VAL A 33 10.07 -3.61 15.00
N THR A 34 11.10 -3.26 15.77
CA THR A 34 11.81 -1.96 15.64
C THR A 34 13.21 -2.11 15.07
N LYS A 35 13.64 -3.36 14.82
CA LYS A 35 14.89 -3.74 14.15
C LYS A 35 14.71 -5.05 13.38
N ILE A 36 15.07 -5.05 12.12
CA ILE A 36 15.20 -6.19 11.22
C ILE A 36 16.61 -6.79 11.36
N PHE A 37 17.63 -5.94 11.43
CA PHE A 37 19.04 -6.35 11.40
C PHE A 37 19.77 -6.11 12.74
N PRO A 38 20.86 -6.85 13.03
CA PRO A 38 21.71 -6.58 14.18
C PRO A 38 22.36 -5.19 14.09
N SER A 39 21.95 -4.27 14.97
CA SER A 39 22.39 -2.87 14.90
C SER A 39 23.88 -2.61 15.14
N SER A 40 24.69 -3.64 15.41
CA SER A 40 26.15 -3.57 15.37
C SER A 40 26.71 -3.44 13.95
N LEU A 41 25.98 -3.89 12.93
CA LEU A 41 26.44 -3.87 11.53
C LEU A 41 26.38 -2.46 10.90
N TYR A 42 25.42 -1.64 11.32
CA TYR A 42 25.12 -0.31 10.75
C TYR A 42 25.06 0.78 11.83
N ALA A 43 25.69 0.58 12.99
CA ALA A 43 25.65 1.50 14.13
C ALA A 43 26.04 2.95 13.81
N HIS A 44 26.84 3.16 12.76
CA HIS A 44 27.29 4.46 12.27
C HIS A 44 26.28 5.20 11.37
N LEU A 45 25.22 4.51 10.91
CA LEU A 45 24.11 5.08 10.13
C LEU A 45 22.89 5.40 11.01
N LEU A 46 22.88 4.94 12.26
CA LEU A 46 21.80 5.24 13.21
C LEU A 46 21.91 6.69 13.71
N PRO A 47 20.77 7.39 13.90
CA PRO A 47 20.77 8.70 14.54
C PRO A 47 21.35 8.61 15.97
N PRO A 48 22.04 9.66 16.45
CA PRO A 48 22.65 9.66 17.79
C PRO A 48 21.57 9.46 18.86
N GLN A 49 21.83 8.57 19.83
CA GLN A 49 20.81 8.17 20.80
C GLN A 49 20.30 9.36 21.61
N ARG A 50 18.99 9.60 21.51
CA ARG A 50 18.32 10.77 22.07
C ARG A 50 18.04 10.52 23.56
N LYS A 51 18.72 11.29 24.43
CA LYS A 51 18.53 11.26 25.89
C LYS A 51 17.16 11.81 26.29
N GLU A 52 16.72 11.46 27.49
CA GLU A 52 15.57 12.12 28.12
C GLU A 52 15.93 13.54 28.59
N GLY A 53 15.00 14.47 28.42
CA GLY A 53 15.20 15.89 28.71
C GLY A 53 14.36 16.80 27.82
N THR A 54 14.46 18.10 28.06
CA THR A 54 13.96 19.14 27.16
C THR A 54 14.88 19.26 25.94
N VAL A 55 14.30 19.41 24.76
CA VAL A 55 15.01 19.71 23.50
C VAL A 55 14.73 21.15 23.12
N THR A 56 15.76 21.95 22.86
CA THR A 56 15.63 23.34 22.37
C THR A 56 15.59 23.37 20.85
N GLY A 57 15.07 24.47 20.29
CA GLY A 57 15.05 24.72 18.87
C GLY A 57 16.41 24.88 18.20
N LYS A 58 16.37 24.80 16.87
CA LYS A 58 17.45 25.06 15.92
C LYS A 58 16.89 25.85 14.75
N ASN A 59 17.74 26.56 14.01
CA ASN A 59 17.29 27.25 12.79
C ASN A 59 16.77 26.23 11.77
N ALA A 60 15.63 26.50 11.13
CA ALA A 60 15.01 25.60 10.15
C ALA A 60 15.94 25.26 8.97
N ALA A 61 16.84 26.17 8.58
CA ALA A 61 17.81 25.95 7.51
C ALA A 61 19.08 25.16 7.93
N GLU A 62 19.35 25.00 9.23
CA GLU A 62 20.60 24.38 9.72
C GLU A 62 20.78 22.93 9.21
N SER A 63 19.69 22.17 9.21
CA SER A 63 19.70 20.78 8.71
C SER A 63 19.84 20.74 7.18
N TYR A 64 19.27 21.70 6.46
CA TYR A 64 19.37 21.79 4.99
C TYR A 64 20.82 22.04 4.57
N GLU A 65 21.48 23.07 5.11
CA GLU A 65 22.87 23.38 4.73
C GLU A 65 23.84 22.26 5.13
N THR A 66 23.58 21.58 6.26
CA THR A 66 24.34 20.40 6.66
C THR A 66 24.24 19.27 5.62
N ALA A 67 23.04 18.97 5.13
CA ALA A 67 22.83 17.95 4.10
C ALA A 67 23.42 18.37 2.75
N ALA A 68 23.21 19.62 2.33
CA ALA A 68 23.72 20.16 1.07
C ALA A 68 25.26 20.19 1.03
N ALA A 69 25.92 20.57 2.13
CA ALA A 69 27.37 20.54 2.26
C ALA A 69 27.94 19.10 2.18
N GLN A 70 27.29 18.13 2.83
CA GLN A 70 27.69 16.72 2.74
C GLN A 70 27.51 16.16 1.32
N CYS A 71 26.42 16.54 0.64
CA CYS A 71 26.14 16.15 -0.75
C CYS A 71 27.22 16.68 -1.71
N ARG A 72 27.51 17.98 -1.66
CA ARG A 72 28.61 18.64 -2.40
C ARG A 72 29.94 17.90 -2.16
N ALA A 73 30.28 17.61 -0.90
CA ALA A 73 31.48 16.87 -0.52
C ALA A 73 31.47 15.37 -0.90
N ARG A 74 30.32 14.76 -1.23
CA ARG A 74 30.24 13.41 -1.83
C ARG A 74 30.46 13.48 -3.34
N VAL A 75 29.79 14.40 -4.04
CA VAL A 75 29.96 14.62 -5.48
C VAL A 75 31.42 14.94 -5.80
N GLU A 76 32.07 15.85 -5.08
CA GLU A 76 33.50 16.15 -5.23
C GLU A 76 34.42 14.92 -5.13
N ARG A 77 34.10 13.97 -4.24
CA ARG A 77 34.89 12.74 -4.07
C ARG A 77 34.66 11.76 -5.22
N ILE A 78 33.42 11.64 -5.69
CA ILE A 78 33.07 10.83 -6.87
C ILE A 78 33.76 11.40 -8.12
N VAL A 79 33.72 12.71 -8.31
CA VAL A 79 34.40 13.40 -9.44
C VAL A 79 35.91 13.18 -9.43
N LYS A 80 36.54 13.19 -8.25
CA LYS A 80 37.97 12.86 -8.10
C LYS A 80 38.28 11.40 -8.40
N GLU A 81 37.32 10.49 -8.17
CA GLU A 81 37.44 9.06 -8.48
C GLU A 81 37.22 8.76 -9.98
N CYS A 82 36.15 9.30 -10.60
CA CYS A 82 35.93 9.30 -12.05
C CYS A 82 37.20 9.70 -12.81
N LYS A 83 37.82 10.82 -12.39
CA LYS A 83 39.04 11.38 -13.00
C LYS A 83 40.31 10.60 -12.65
N ARG A 84 40.25 9.61 -11.74
CA ARG A 84 41.34 8.69 -11.37
C ARG A 84 41.24 7.34 -12.09
N THR A 85 40.05 6.81 -12.29
CA THR A 85 39.83 5.54 -13.01
C THR A 85 39.60 5.71 -14.51
N ASN A 86 39.20 6.92 -14.94
CA ASN A 86 38.73 7.22 -16.30
C ASN A 86 37.42 6.47 -16.64
N GLU A 87 36.52 6.41 -15.67
CA GLU A 87 35.19 5.81 -15.77
C GLU A 87 34.13 6.85 -15.34
N LYS A 88 32.89 6.73 -15.85
CA LYS A 88 31.74 7.46 -15.28
C LYS A 88 31.38 6.90 -13.91
N PHE A 89 30.63 7.68 -13.13
CA PHE A 89 30.03 7.20 -11.89
C PHE A 89 28.95 6.15 -12.20
N THR A 90 28.96 5.03 -11.48
CA THR A 90 27.83 4.09 -11.42
C THR A 90 27.39 3.97 -9.97
N ASP A 91 26.08 4.04 -9.75
CA ASP A 91 25.45 4.14 -8.45
C ASP A 91 25.14 2.75 -7.87
N ALA A 92 26.15 2.09 -7.30
CA ALA A 92 26.03 0.73 -6.75
C ALA A 92 24.99 0.55 -5.61
N ASP A 93 24.39 1.63 -5.10
CA ASP A 93 23.26 1.57 -4.14
C ASP A 93 21.87 1.60 -4.82
N PHE A 94 21.82 1.91 -6.12
CA PHE A 94 20.61 1.99 -6.96
C PHE A 94 20.96 1.73 -8.45
N ASP A 95 21.69 0.64 -8.70
CA ASP A 95 22.11 0.24 -10.05
C ASP A 95 20.88 -0.16 -10.87
N ILE A 96 20.85 0.24 -12.14
CA ILE A 96 19.75 -0.04 -13.06
C ILE A 96 20.21 -0.67 -14.38
N GLU A 97 21.50 -0.91 -14.59
CA GLU A 97 22.01 -1.44 -15.87
C GLU A 97 21.56 -2.88 -16.13
N ASP A 98 21.45 -3.71 -15.09
CA ASP A 98 20.92 -5.07 -15.19
C ASP A 98 19.37 -5.06 -15.17
N LEU A 99 18.76 -5.05 -16.36
CA LEU A 99 17.31 -5.18 -16.56
C LEU A 99 16.70 -6.46 -15.96
N SER A 100 17.50 -7.49 -15.67
CA SER A 100 17.04 -8.70 -14.98
C SER A 100 16.93 -8.50 -13.46
N ASP A 101 17.76 -7.61 -12.87
CA ASP A 101 17.57 -7.16 -11.50
C ASP A 101 16.54 -6.01 -11.43
N ARG A 102 15.29 -6.39 -11.15
CA ARG A 102 14.20 -5.44 -10.96
C ARG A 102 14.15 -4.82 -9.56
N ASN A 103 15.21 -4.90 -8.76
CA ASN A 103 15.32 -4.28 -7.42
C ASN A 103 14.98 -2.79 -7.41
N CYS A 104 15.40 -2.03 -8.41
CA CYS A 104 15.15 -0.58 -8.48
C CYS A 104 13.78 -0.22 -9.08
N LEU A 105 13.11 -1.18 -9.74
CA LEU A 105 11.78 -0.99 -10.35
C LEU A 105 10.64 -1.41 -9.42
N ASN A 106 10.76 -2.57 -8.79
CA ASN A 106 9.67 -3.27 -8.13
C ASN A 106 9.76 -3.14 -6.59
N GLY A 107 8.63 -2.90 -5.93
CA GLY A 107 8.56 -2.82 -4.47
C GLY A 107 8.75 -4.17 -3.78
N LEU A 108 9.23 -4.16 -2.54
CA LEU A 108 9.60 -5.33 -1.73
C LEU A 108 8.55 -6.47 -1.75
N MET A 109 7.27 -6.12 -1.77
CA MET A 109 6.14 -7.06 -1.77
C MET A 109 6.00 -7.89 -3.06
N THR A 110 6.74 -7.57 -4.12
CA THR A 110 6.74 -8.30 -5.40
C THR A 110 7.29 -9.72 -5.25
N TRP A 111 8.31 -9.92 -4.40
CA TRP A 111 8.91 -11.23 -4.13
C TRP A 111 8.23 -11.96 -2.95
N TYR A 112 7.43 -11.24 -2.14
CA TYR A 112 6.70 -11.82 -1.01
C TYR A 112 5.54 -12.71 -1.49
N LYS A 113 4.78 -12.20 -2.46
CA LYS A 113 3.63 -12.91 -3.02
C LYS A 113 4.11 -14.16 -3.74
N ASP A 114 3.58 -15.32 -3.37
CA ASP A 114 3.76 -16.55 -4.13
C ASP A 114 3.14 -16.34 -5.50
N GLN A 115 3.97 -16.28 -6.56
CA GLN A 115 3.48 -16.29 -7.92
C GLN A 115 3.12 -17.75 -8.28
N PRO A 116 1.83 -18.11 -8.39
CA PRO A 116 1.49 -19.36 -9.06
C PRO A 116 1.98 -19.27 -10.51
N ALA A 117 2.70 -20.30 -10.98
CA ALA A 117 3.32 -20.31 -12.30
C ALA A 117 2.33 -20.13 -13.48
N THR A 118 1.02 -20.18 -13.23
CA THR A 118 -0.06 -20.03 -14.22
C THR A 118 -1.24 -19.22 -13.68
N ALA A 119 -1.14 -17.88 -13.63
CA ALA A 119 -2.28 -17.02 -13.26
C ALA A 119 -2.39 -15.68 -14.02
N SER A 120 -1.93 -15.59 -15.28
CA SER A 120 -2.33 -14.47 -16.15
C SER A 120 -3.75 -14.66 -16.70
N SER A 121 -4.75 -14.72 -15.82
CA SER A 121 -6.18 -14.77 -16.15
C SER A 121 -6.73 -13.44 -16.68
N SER A 122 -5.96 -12.34 -16.59
CA SER A 122 -6.20 -11.15 -17.39
C SER A 122 -5.96 -11.46 -18.87
N VAL A 123 -7.02 -11.54 -19.67
CA VAL A 123 -6.93 -11.57 -21.13
C VAL A 123 -6.27 -10.25 -21.56
N SER A 124 -5.15 -10.30 -22.28
CA SER A 124 -4.52 -9.08 -22.81
C SER A 124 -5.38 -8.46 -23.89
N ALA A 125 -5.29 -7.15 -24.10
CA ALA A 125 -5.98 -6.46 -25.21
C ALA A 125 -5.69 -7.13 -26.57
N SER A 126 -4.46 -7.62 -26.77
CA SER A 126 -4.06 -8.41 -27.94
C SER A 126 -4.76 -9.78 -28.04
N ARG A 127 -4.90 -10.53 -26.93
CA ARG A 127 -5.65 -11.81 -26.95
C ARG A 127 -7.16 -11.59 -27.15
N LEU A 128 -7.73 -10.51 -26.59
CA LEU A 128 -9.13 -10.16 -26.79
C LEU A 128 -9.40 -9.74 -28.24
N GLY A 129 -8.53 -8.89 -28.81
CA GLY A 129 -8.60 -8.48 -30.21
C GLY A 129 -8.46 -9.66 -31.17
N ASN A 130 -7.53 -10.58 -30.92
CA ASN A 130 -7.38 -11.79 -31.73
C ASN A 130 -8.62 -12.70 -31.63
N ALA A 131 -9.22 -12.87 -30.44
CA ALA A 131 -10.44 -13.65 -30.28
C ALA A 131 -11.63 -13.01 -31.02
N LEU A 132 -11.78 -11.68 -30.97
CA LEU A 132 -12.84 -10.97 -31.68
C LEU A 132 -12.63 -11.00 -33.20
N SER A 133 -11.39 -10.86 -33.67
CA SER A 133 -11.03 -11.02 -35.08
C SER A 133 -11.37 -12.43 -35.59
N THR A 134 -11.14 -13.47 -34.78
CA THR A 134 -11.54 -14.85 -35.13
C THR A 134 -13.06 -14.99 -35.25
N LEU A 135 -13.85 -14.36 -34.36
CA LEU A 135 -15.32 -14.40 -34.41
C LEU A 135 -15.92 -13.67 -35.62
N VAL A 136 -15.29 -12.58 -36.06
CA VAL A 136 -15.66 -11.89 -37.31
C VAL A 136 -15.26 -12.73 -38.52
N GLN A 137 -14.05 -13.30 -38.55
CA GLN A 137 -13.60 -14.19 -39.62
C GLN A 137 -14.41 -15.49 -39.72
N SER A 138 -14.97 -15.99 -38.62
CA SER A 138 -15.90 -17.13 -38.61
C SER A 138 -17.35 -16.75 -38.94
N GLY A 139 -17.64 -15.50 -39.32
CA GLY A 139 -18.98 -15.02 -39.70
C GLY A 139 -20.00 -14.98 -38.56
N VAL A 140 -19.55 -15.07 -37.30
CA VAL A 140 -20.44 -15.05 -36.10
C VAL A 140 -20.86 -13.63 -35.74
N ILE A 141 -20.07 -12.63 -36.14
CA ILE A 141 -20.38 -11.21 -36.05
C ILE A 141 -20.22 -10.63 -37.46
N MET A 142 -21.30 -10.11 -38.06
CA MET A 142 -21.25 -9.46 -39.37
C MET A 142 -20.70 -8.03 -39.24
N ALA A 143 -19.80 -7.65 -40.15
CA ALA A 143 -19.03 -6.41 -40.08
C ALA A 143 -19.37 -5.45 -41.23
N ASP A 144 -20.62 -4.98 -41.26
CA ASP A 144 -21.07 -4.02 -42.26
C ASP A 144 -20.54 -2.60 -41.95
N GLY A 145 -19.38 -2.25 -42.53
CA GLY A 145 -19.11 -0.86 -42.90
C GLY A 145 -18.22 0.01 -41.99
N ALA A 146 -17.19 -0.53 -41.31
CA ALA A 146 -16.05 0.28 -40.85
C ALA A 146 -14.78 -0.55 -40.59
N ALA A 147 -13.60 0.02 -40.85
CA ALA A 147 -12.33 -0.52 -40.36
C ALA A 147 -12.13 -0.12 -38.88
N PHE A 148 -12.40 -1.06 -37.97
CA PHE A 148 -12.46 -0.80 -36.53
C PHE A 148 -11.23 -1.41 -35.82
N ASP A 149 -10.38 -0.58 -35.20
CA ASP A 149 -9.21 -1.08 -34.46
C ASP A 149 -9.64 -1.64 -33.09
N PHE A 150 -9.94 -2.93 -33.07
CA PHE A 150 -10.29 -3.66 -31.86
C PHE A 150 -9.16 -3.72 -30.80
N ASN A 151 -7.89 -3.48 -31.15
CA ASN A 151 -6.80 -3.40 -30.20
C ASN A 151 -6.79 -2.03 -29.48
N ALA A 152 -7.07 -0.93 -30.21
CA ALA A 152 -7.37 0.36 -29.60
C ALA A 152 -8.64 0.29 -28.72
N THR A 153 -9.72 -0.33 -29.21
CA THR A 153 -10.96 -0.50 -28.42
C THR A 153 -10.73 -1.37 -27.19
N ALA A 154 -9.93 -2.44 -27.26
CA ALA A 154 -9.64 -3.29 -26.10
C ALA A 154 -8.75 -2.58 -25.03
N LYS A 155 -7.88 -1.65 -25.44
CA LYS A 155 -7.19 -0.74 -24.50
C LYS A 155 -8.18 0.20 -23.80
N LEU A 156 -9.16 0.72 -24.54
CA LEU A 156 -10.23 1.59 -24.02
C LEU A 156 -11.17 0.84 -23.04
N LEU A 157 -11.65 -0.34 -23.41
CA LEU A 157 -12.62 -1.15 -22.65
C LEU A 157 -12.06 -1.74 -21.35
N THR A 158 -10.74 -1.87 -21.21
CA THR A 158 -10.14 -2.46 -19.99
C THR A 158 -9.94 -1.47 -18.85
N ASN A 159 -10.15 -0.16 -19.10
CA ASN A 159 -9.96 0.98 -18.18
C ASN A 159 -8.78 0.83 -17.20
N ARG A 160 -7.68 0.27 -17.72
CA ARG A 160 -6.37 0.32 -17.06
C ARG A 160 -5.61 1.46 -17.72
N SER A 161 -4.97 2.30 -16.90
CA SER A 161 -3.79 3.03 -17.35
C SER A 161 -2.79 2.03 -17.95
N SER A 162 -1.91 2.50 -18.84
CA SER A 162 -1.00 1.69 -19.64
C SER A 162 0.10 1.01 -18.81
N SER A 163 -0.31 0.07 -17.97
CA SER A 163 0.51 -0.94 -17.32
C SER A 163 0.96 -1.94 -18.39
N SER A 164 1.93 -1.49 -19.20
CA SER A 164 2.84 -2.36 -19.93
C SER A 164 3.34 -3.42 -18.95
N LYS A 165 2.92 -4.69 -19.13
CA LYS A 165 3.30 -5.79 -18.23
C LYS A 165 4.82 -6.04 -18.23
N ASP A 166 5.48 -5.55 -19.26
CA ASP A 166 6.86 -5.84 -19.60
C ASP A 166 7.82 -4.89 -18.86
N GLY A 167 7.41 -3.63 -18.64
CA GLY A 167 8.22 -2.58 -17.99
C GLY A 167 9.06 -1.78 -18.99
N PRO A 168 10.17 -1.14 -18.55
CA PRO A 168 11.18 -0.59 -19.45
C PRO A 168 11.98 -1.71 -20.14
N ASN A 169 12.52 -1.44 -21.32
CA ASN A 169 13.09 -2.48 -22.20
C ASN A 169 14.57 -2.27 -22.59
N SER A 170 15.14 -1.08 -22.37
CA SER A 170 16.60 -0.85 -22.39
C SER A 170 16.97 0.21 -21.33
N VAL A 171 18.26 0.29 -20.99
CA VAL A 171 18.83 1.28 -20.06
C VAL A 171 20.06 1.88 -20.71
N HIS A 172 20.16 3.20 -20.71
CA HIS A 172 21.25 3.92 -21.36
C HIS A 172 21.65 5.18 -20.59
N ARG A 173 22.87 5.64 -20.86
CA ARG A 173 23.43 6.89 -20.32
C ARG A 173 22.88 8.10 -21.07
N ILE A 174 22.90 9.27 -20.42
CA ILE A 174 22.45 10.54 -21.01
C ILE A 174 23.13 10.87 -22.35
N ASP A 175 24.42 10.56 -22.51
CA ASP A 175 25.19 10.77 -23.74
C ASP A 175 24.93 9.74 -24.86
N TRP A 176 24.16 8.67 -24.58
CA TRP A 176 23.52 7.87 -25.63
C TRP A 176 22.15 8.43 -25.98
N ILE A 177 21.34 8.79 -24.98
CA ILE A 177 19.93 9.16 -25.17
C ILE A 177 19.77 10.53 -25.85
N PHE A 178 20.69 11.47 -25.62
CA PHE A 178 20.54 12.86 -26.04
C PHE A 178 21.72 13.31 -26.91
N ASP A 179 21.44 14.10 -27.96
CA ASP A 179 22.47 14.57 -28.90
C ASP A 179 23.17 15.85 -28.40
N GLU A 180 22.45 16.76 -27.71
CA GLU A 180 23.05 17.89 -26.98
C GLU A 180 22.51 18.04 -25.54
N PRO A 181 22.74 17.04 -24.65
CA PRO A 181 22.16 17.00 -23.32
C PRO A 181 22.48 18.24 -22.49
N LYS A 182 21.45 18.85 -21.91
CA LYS A 182 21.53 19.99 -21.00
C LYS A 182 20.71 19.67 -19.77
N PHE A 183 21.25 19.92 -18.57
CA PHE A 183 20.51 19.63 -17.34
C PHE A 183 19.20 20.44 -17.28
N VAL A 184 19.27 21.75 -17.60
CA VAL A 184 18.12 22.66 -17.69
C VAL A 184 18.25 23.51 -18.97
N PHE A 185 17.14 23.79 -19.65
CA PHE A 185 17.05 24.67 -20.80
C PHE A 185 16.05 25.81 -20.53
N GLY A 186 16.47 27.07 -20.67
CA GLY A 186 15.62 28.25 -20.40
C GLY A 186 15.32 28.54 -18.91
N GLY A 187 15.39 27.53 -18.04
CA GLY A 187 15.10 27.60 -16.61
C GLY A 187 14.01 26.58 -16.23
N PHE A 188 13.90 26.23 -14.94
CA PHE A 188 12.88 25.28 -14.49
C PHE A 188 11.46 25.86 -14.67
N SER A 189 10.75 25.49 -15.74
CA SER A 189 9.35 25.90 -15.95
C SER A 189 8.39 24.75 -15.64
N SER A 190 7.20 25.10 -15.14
CA SER A 190 6.15 24.10 -14.93
C SER A 190 5.69 23.46 -16.24
N SER A 191 5.83 24.14 -17.39
CA SER A 191 5.50 23.61 -18.73
C SER A 191 6.24 22.33 -19.08
N ASP A 192 7.41 22.14 -18.49
CA ASP A 192 8.40 21.19 -19.03
C ASP A 192 8.12 19.77 -18.54
N LEU A 193 7.33 19.61 -17.48
CA LEU A 193 7.09 18.32 -16.85
C LEU A 193 6.07 17.49 -17.62
N ARG A 194 6.49 16.32 -18.11
CA ARG A 194 5.63 15.26 -18.67
C ARG A 194 5.78 13.98 -17.85
N GLN A 195 4.71 13.57 -17.17
CA GLN A 195 4.66 12.29 -16.46
C GLN A 195 4.89 11.10 -17.40
N GLY A 196 5.65 10.11 -16.93
CA GLY A 196 5.94 8.88 -17.67
C GLY A 196 4.91 7.77 -17.50
N SER A 197 5.38 6.52 -17.53
CA SER A 197 4.55 5.32 -17.34
C SER A 197 4.37 4.89 -15.88
N SER A 198 4.75 5.72 -14.90
CA SER A 198 4.53 5.47 -13.46
C SER A 198 3.18 6.04 -12.98
N GLY A 199 2.77 5.64 -11.77
CA GLY A 199 1.57 6.13 -11.06
C GLY A 199 1.85 7.33 -10.16
N ASP A 200 2.82 8.16 -10.53
CA ASP A 200 3.51 9.17 -9.72
C ASP A 200 2.98 10.60 -9.89
N CYS A 201 1.77 10.79 -10.43
CA CYS A 201 1.23 12.11 -10.79
C CYS A 201 1.26 13.14 -9.65
N TRP A 202 1.11 12.69 -8.41
CA TRP A 202 1.24 13.47 -7.18
C TRP A 202 2.62 14.12 -7.03
N PHE A 203 3.69 13.40 -7.35
CA PHE A 203 5.07 13.88 -7.31
C PHE A 203 5.33 14.87 -8.45
N ILE A 204 4.96 14.54 -9.70
CA ILE A 204 5.14 15.46 -10.84
C ILE A 204 4.32 16.75 -10.64
N ALA A 205 3.10 16.65 -10.09
CA ALA A 205 2.31 17.81 -9.72
C ALA A 205 2.98 18.65 -8.62
N ALA A 206 3.58 18.01 -7.61
CA ALA A 206 4.35 18.70 -6.56
C ALA A 206 5.56 19.46 -7.14
N VAL A 207 6.41 18.80 -7.94
CA VAL A 207 7.56 19.44 -8.61
C VAL A 207 7.12 20.62 -9.48
N ALA A 208 6.02 20.48 -10.23
CA ALA A 208 5.45 21.58 -11.01
C ALA A 208 4.94 22.76 -10.16
N THR A 209 4.50 22.56 -8.91
CA THR A 209 4.25 23.70 -8.00
C THR A 209 5.55 24.40 -7.61
N ILE A 210 6.63 23.65 -7.37
CA ILE A 210 7.91 24.17 -6.89
C ILE A 210 8.62 24.98 -7.99
N CYS A 211 8.43 24.63 -9.26
CA CYS A 211 8.88 25.42 -10.41
C CYS A 211 8.33 26.86 -10.43
N SER A 212 7.24 27.16 -9.70
CA SER A 212 6.76 28.55 -9.53
C SER A 212 7.69 29.43 -8.67
N ASN A 213 8.65 28.83 -7.95
CA ASN A 213 9.65 29.52 -7.13
C ASN A 213 11.08 28.99 -7.43
N PRO A 214 11.83 29.61 -8.35
CA PRO A 214 13.15 29.16 -8.77
C PRO A 214 14.14 28.91 -7.61
N ASN A 215 14.06 29.71 -6.54
CA ASN A 215 14.93 29.57 -5.36
C ASN A 215 14.75 28.25 -4.60
N LEU A 216 13.67 27.50 -4.86
CA LEU A 216 13.46 26.16 -4.32
C LEU A 216 14.06 25.07 -5.24
N MET A 217 13.97 25.25 -6.56
CA MET A 217 14.57 24.32 -7.53
C MET A 217 16.11 24.30 -7.41
N ASP A 218 16.72 25.48 -7.25
CA ASP A 218 18.16 25.63 -6.96
C ASP A 218 18.59 24.96 -5.64
N LYS A 219 17.65 24.72 -4.71
CA LYS A 219 17.91 24.03 -3.45
C LYS A 219 17.81 22.50 -3.55
N ILE A 220 17.19 21.94 -4.59
CA ILE A 220 16.96 20.49 -4.71
C ILE A 220 18.18 19.77 -5.30
N CYS A 221 18.78 20.28 -6.39
CA CYS A 221 20.00 19.72 -7.00
C CYS A 221 21.21 20.57 -6.62
N VAL A 222 21.95 20.15 -5.58
CA VAL A 222 22.94 20.99 -4.88
C VAL A 222 24.38 20.85 -5.36
N ALA A 223 24.66 19.85 -6.20
CA ALA A 223 25.95 19.59 -6.85
C ALA A 223 25.80 18.60 -8.02
N ARG A 224 26.57 18.75 -9.09
CA ARG A 224 26.67 17.80 -10.20
C ARG A 224 27.98 17.95 -10.99
N ASP A 225 28.35 16.94 -11.76
CA ASP A 225 29.39 16.98 -12.80
C ASP A 225 28.89 16.12 -13.96
N GLU A 226 28.40 16.76 -15.01
CA GLU A 226 27.75 16.12 -16.17
C GLU A 226 28.70 15.21 -16.96
N ILE A 227 30.02 15.41 -16.86
CA ILE A 227 31.04 14.60 -17.56
C ILE A 227 31.31 13.29 -16.81
N CYS A 228 31.40 13.35 -15.47
CA CYS A 228 31.46 12.18 -14.60
C CYS A 228 30.09 11.46 -14.47
N GLY A 229 29.00 12.09 -14.92
CA GLY A 229 27.66 11.50 -14.90
C GLY A 229 27.04 11.45 -13.49
N VAL A 230 27.43 12.35 -12.58
CA VAL A 230 27.01 12.32 -11.17
C VAL A 230 26.16 13.53 -10.78
N TYR A 231 25.02 13.27 -10.14
CA TYR A 231 24.06 14.29 -9.69
C TYR A 231 23.73 14.11 -8.22
N GLY A 232 23.83 15.20 -7.44
CA GLY A 232 23.63 15.24 -6.00
C GLY A 232 22.38 16.02 -5.61
N PHE A 233 21.47 15.34 -4.91
CA PHE A 233 20.16 15.86 -4.52
C PHE A 233 19.99 15.89 -3.00
N VAL A 234 19.06 16.71 -2.52
CA VAL A 234 18.64 16.75 -1.11
C VAL A 234 17.12 16.67 -0.99
N PHE A 235 16.65 15.96 0.04
CA PHE A 235 15.25 15.72 0.34
C PHE A 235 15.02 15.82 1.85
N TYR A 236 13.79 16.05 2.28
CA TYR A 236 13.39 16.15 3.68
C TYR A 236 12.66 14.87 4.11
N ARG A 237 13.09 14.24 5.21
CA ARG A 237 12.53 12.97 5.69
C ARG A 237 12.42 12.94 7.21
N ASP A 238 11.22 12.64 7.72
CA ASP A 238 10.95 12.46 9.16
C ASP A 238 11.55 13.60 10.03
N GLY A 239 11.42 14.85 9.57
CA GLY A 239 11.91 16.04 10.28
C GLY A 239 13.38 16.40 10.10
N GLU A 240 14.16 15.70 9.28
CA GLU A 240 15.59 15.94 9.06
C GLU A 240 15.89 15.94 7.55
N TRP A 241 16.76 16.84 7.07
CA TRP A 241 17.19 16.83 5.67
C TRP A 241 18.24 15.74 5.43
N ILE A 242 18.06 14.98 4.35
CA ILE A 242 18.96 13.95 3.86
C ILE A 242 19.52 14.34 2.49
N TRP A 243 20.59 13.68 2.07
CA TRP A 243 21.15 13.82 0.72
C TRP A 243 21.25 12.46 0.04
N THR A 244 21.24 12.47 -1.29
CA THR A 244 21.54 11.31 -2.13
C THR A 244 22.38 11.72 -3.33
N VAL A 245 23.00 10.75 -3.98
CA VAL A 245 23.64 10.89 -5.29
C VAL A 245 23.13 9.79 -6.22
N VAL A 246 23.01 10.09 -7.50
CA VAL A 246 22.63 9.15 -8.57
C VAL A 246 23.54 9.32 -9.80
N ASP A 247 23.64 8.27 -10.61
CA ASP A 247 24.29 8.32 -11.92
C ASP A 247 23.34 8.73 -13.07
N ASP A 248 23.90 8.87 -14.27
CA ASP A 248 23.24 9.32 -15.50
C ASP A 248 22.59 8.21 -16.36
N ASN A 249 22.45 6.97 -15.86
CA ASN A 249 21.61 5.95 -16.52
C ASN A 249 20.12 6.29 -16.41
N LEU A 250 19.34 6.05 -17.46
CA LEU A 250 17.88 6.19 -17.49
C LEU A 250 17.22 5.00 -18.20
N TYR A 251 16.01 4.64 -17.75
CA TYR A 251 15.19 3.58 -18.33
C TYR A 251 14.45 4.06 -19.59
N LEU A 252 14.53 3.26 -20.67
CA LEU A 252 13.88 3.55 -21.96
C LEU A 252 12.68 2.65 -22.26
N ARG A 253 11.78 3.16 -23.11
CA ARG A 253 10.54 2.47 -23.56
C ARG A 253 10.81 1.25 -24.42
N ASN A 254 11.77 1.37 -25.33
CA ASN A 254 12.07 0.37 -26.35
C ASN A 254 13.30 -0.47 -25.96
N SER A 255 13.41 -1.68 -26.49
CA SER A 255 14.62 -2.49 -26.35
C SER A 255 15.72 -2.00 -27.29
N ASP A 256 16.93 -2.51 -27.14
CA ASP A 256 17.99 -2.29 -28.11
C ASP A 256 17.67 -2.93 -29.47
N PHE A 257 18.36 -2.44 -30.51
CA PHE A 257 18.14 -2.86 -31.90
C PHE A 257 18.27 -4.38 -32.09
N ASP A 258 19.37 -4.97 -31.59
CA ASP A 258 19.62 -6.41 -31.73
C ASP A 258 18.61 -7.25 -30.94
N ALA A 259 18.16 -6.76 -29.77
CA ALA A 259 17.11 -7.41 -28.99
C ALA A 259 15.73 -7.34 -29.67
N ALA A 260 15.45 -6.28 -30.43
CA ALA A 260 14.21 -6.10 -31.17
C ALA A 260 14.14 -6.93 -32.48
N TRP A 261 15.28 -7.14 -33.14
CA TRP A 261 15.33 -7.71 -34.50
C TRP A 261 16.07 -9.04 -34.63
N GLY A 262 16.83 -9.45 -33.61
CA GLY A 262 17.83 -10.53 -33.65
C GLY A 262 19.13 -10.09 -34.34
N ASP A 263 20.11 -11.01 -34.43
CA ASP A 263 21.45 -10.81 -35.06
C ASP A 263 21.40 -10.52 -36.59
N ARG A 264 20.70 -9.46 -37.00
CA ARG A 264 20.52 -9.05 -38.39
C ARG A 264 21.64 -8.14 -38.85
N TYR A 265 22.80 -8.75 -39.10
CA TYR A 265 23.99 -8.14 -39.69
C TYR A 265 23.68 -6.93 -40.60
N ASP A 266 23.96 -5.73 -40.10
CA ASP A 266 23.91 -4.48 -40.85
C ASP A 266 25.33 -3.91 -40.99
N PRO A 267 26.03 -4.20 -42.11
CA PRO A 267 27.39 -3.72 -42.34
C PRO A 267 27.46 -2.21 -42.63
N THR A 268 26.35 -1.49 -42.51
CA THR A 268 26.26 -0.03 -42.74
C THR A 268 25.83 0.75 -41.50
N ASN A 269 25.42 0.06 -40.43
CA ASN A 269 24.78 0.62 -39.23
C ASN A 269 23.58 1.56 -39.51
N ALA A 270 23.06 1.59 -40.73
CA ALA A 270 22.03 2.54 -41.16
C ALA A 270 20.65 2.21 -40.57
N LYS A 271 20.37 0.92 -40.30
CA LYS A 271 19.14 0.47 -39.63
C LYS A 271 19.24 0.69 -38.12
N GLU A 272 20.40 0.40 -37.54
CA GLU A 272 20.70 0.63 -36.12
C GLU A 272 20.59 2.13 -35.78
N LYS A 273 21.32 2.99 -36.51
CA LYS A 273 21.25 4.45 -36.33
C LYS A 273 19.82 4.96 -36.47
N LYS A 274 19.09 4.51 -37.50
CA LYS A 274 17.68 4.87 -37.68
C LYS A 274 16.79 4.34 -36.54
N TYR A 275 17.07 3.16 -35.99
CA TYR A 275 16.34 2.63 -34.84
C TYR A 275 16.58 3.51 -33.61
N LYS A 276 17.83 3.85 -33.30
CA LYS A 276 18.19 4.77 -32.21
C LYS A 276 17.48 6.12 -32.37
N GLU A 277 17.54 6.71 -33.56
CA GLU A 277 16.88 7.99 -33.89
C GLU A 277 15.36 7.98 -33.65
N ASN A 278 14.68 6.84 -33.87
CA ASN A 278 13.22 6.76 -33.76
C ASN A 278 12.72 6.21 -32.40
N HIS A 279 13.59 5.61 -31.58
CA HIS A 279 13.17 4.82 -30.41
C HIS A 279 14.03 4.95 -29.14
N GLN A 280 15.25 5.50 -29.23
CA GLN A 280 16.18 5.63 -28.11
C GLN A 280 16.82 7.03 -28.00
N THR A 281 16.33 8.00 -28.78
CA THR A 281 16.84 9.38 -28.79
C THR A 281 15.78 10.36 -28.28
N GLY A 282 16.19 11.30 -27.44
CA GLY A 282 15.38 12.39 -26.92
C GLY A 282 14.37 12.00 -25.83
N SER A 283 13.74 13.03 -25.24
CA SER A 283 12.83 12.90 -24.09
C SER A 283 11.68 11.89 -24.25
N GLU A 284 11.15 11.66 -25.46
CA GLU A 284 10.06 10.69 -25.67
C GLU A 284 10.51 9.22 -25.50
N ALA A 285 11.80 8.91 -25.64
CA ALA A 285 12.34 7.57 -25.47
C ALA A 285 12.33 7.10 -24.00
N LEU A 286 12.33 8.03 -23.03
CA LEU A 286 12.33 7.76 -21.60
C LEU A 286 11.06 7.04 -21.16
N TYR A 287 11.17 5.98 -20.36
CA TYR A 287 10.03 5.22 -19.84
C TYR A 287 9.26 5.97 -18.74
N PHE A 288 10.02 6.57 -17.83
CA PHE A 288 9.54 7.37 -16.70
C PHE A 288 9.37 8.85 -17.11
N ALA A 289 9.37 9.80 -16.16
CA ALA A 289 9.12 11.21 -16.46
C ALA A 289 10.14 11.79 -17.43
N SER A 290 9.71 12.80 -18.17
CA SER A 290 10.45 13.39 -19.29
C SER A 290 10.22 14.89 -19.37
N CYS A 291 11.18 15.61 -19.95
CA CYS A 291 11.08 17.05 -20.15
C CYS A 291 10.31 17.36 -21.45
N ALA A 292 9.85 18.61 -21.61
CA ALA A 292 9.12 19.00 -22.81
C ALA A 292 10.04 19.23 -24.01
N ASP A 293 11.23 19.78 -23.74
CA ASP A 293 12.36 19.85 -24.68
C ASP A 293 12.98 18.46 -24.89
N GLU A 294 13.50 18.21 -26.08
CA GLU A 294 14.07 16.91 -26.46
C GLU A 294 15.41 16.59 -25.80
N ASN A 295 16.14 17.60 -25.28
CA ASN A 295 17.51 17.47 -24.75
C ASN A 295 17.66 17.88 -23.27
N GLU A 296 16.57 18.19 -22.58
CA GLU A 296 16.58 18.59 -21.18
C GLU A 296 16.48 17.38 -20.21
N THR A 297 17.30 17.32 -19.17
CA THR A 297 17.48 16.08 -18.36
C THR A 297 17.21 16.19 -16.86
N TRP A 298 16.87 17.35 -16.29
CA TRP A 298 16.74 17.50 -14.83
C TRP A 298 15.61 16.66 -14.21
N LEU A 299 14.45 16.57 -14.85
CA LEU A 299 13.28 15.88 -14.31
C LEU A 299 13.47 14.36 -14.16
N PRO A 300 13.89 13.58 -15.18
CA PRO A 300 14.14 12.15 -15.02
C PRO A 300 15.22 11.84 -13.97
N LEU A 301 16.25 12.70 -13.85
CA LEU A 301 17.27 12.56 -12.80
C LEU A 301 16.71 12.83 -11.40
N LEU A 302 15.81 13.81 -11.26
CA LEU A 302 15.12 14.13 -10.01
C LEU A 302 14.15 13.02 -9.60
N GLU A 303 13.36 12.47 -10.53
CA GLU A 303 12.48 11.32 -10.28
C GLU A 303 13.31 10.10 -9.87
N LYS A 304 14.41 9.79 -10.58
CA LYS A 304 15.34 8.70 -10.21
C LYS A 304 15.89 8.88 -8.80
N ALA A 305 16.29 10.10 -8.42
CA ALA A 305 16.77 10.40 -7.08
C ALA A 305 15.67 10.25 -6.00
N TYR A 306 14.43 10.62 -6.33
CA TYR A 306 13.25 10.47 -5.47
C TYR A 306 12.84 8.99 -5.31
N ALA A 307 12.86 8.22 -6.40
CA ALA A 307 12.69 6.76 -6.38
C ALA A 307 13.77 6.09 -5.54
N LYS A 308 15.05 6.48 -5.71
CA LYS A 308 16.17 5.96 -4.92
C LYS A 308 16.00 6.14 -3.42
N VAL A 309 15.63 7.34 -2.94
CA VAL A 309 15.50 7.55 -1.49
C VAL A 309 14.35 6.71 -0.90
N HIS A 310 13.26 6.52 -1.66
CA HIS A 310 12.14 5.66 -1.28
C HIS A 310 12.40 4.16 -1.47
N GLY A 311 13.36 3.78 -2.32
CA GLY A 311 13.87 2.42 -2.51
C GLY A 311 13.64 1.84 -3.91
N ASP A 312 12.60 2.28 -4.62
CA ASP A 312 12.24 1.86 -5.98
C ASP A 312 11.14 2.74 -6.61
N TYR A 313 10.95 2.63 -7.93
CA TYR A 313 9.90 3.35 -8.67
C TYR A 313 8.46 2.95 -8.29
N ASP A 314 8.19 1.67 -8.00
CA ASP A 314 6.88 1.20 -7.49
C ASP A 314 6.55 1.79 -6.12
N SER A 315 7.55 2.19 -5.32
CA SER A 315 7.35 2.86 -4.04
C SER A 315 6.88 4.31 -4.18
N ILE A 316 7.24 5.01 -5.26
CA ILE A 316 6.74 6.37 -5.55
C ILE A 316 5.42 6.38 -6.36
N ALA A 317 4.92 5.23 -6.81
CA ALA A 317 3.58 5.14 -7.38
C ALA A 317 2.48 5.32 -6.31
N GLY A 318 1.58 6.29 -6.54
CA GLY A 318 0.45 6.67 -5.67
C GLY A 318 0.85 7.47 -4.41
N GLY A 319 0.23 8.63 -4.19
CA GLY A 319 0.49 9.49 -3.02
C GLY A 319 -0.26 10.82 -3.08
N TRP A 320 0.01 11.72 -2.13
CA TRP A 320 -0.62 13.04 -2.06
C TRP A 320 0.38 14.14 -2.36
N SER A 321 0.08 15.04 -3.30
CA SER A 321 1.04 16.03 -3.78
C SER A 321 1.70 16.85 -2.65
N GLY A 322 0.94 17.26 -1.64
CA GLY A 322 1.47 17.98 -0.49
C GLY A 322 2.47 17.20 0.38
N GLU A 323 2.52 15.86 0.28
CA GLU A 323 3.59 15.03 0.89
C GLU A 323 4.90 15.21 0.10
N ALA A 324 4.85 15.11 -1.23
CA ALA A 324 6.02 15.36 -2.08
C ALA A 324 6.50 16.82 -1.99
N VAL A 325 5.61 17.80 -1.83
CA VAL A 325 6.02 19.20 -1.59
C VAL A 325 6.74 19.33 -0.24
N GLU A 326 6.29 18.68 0.84
CA GLU A 326 7.03 18.65 2.10
C GLU A 326 8.43 18.02 1.92
N ASP A 327 8.52 16.91 1.19
CA ASP A 327 9.75 16.15 0.99
C ASP A 327 10.78 16.87 0.10
N LEU A 328 10.32 17.77 -0.78
CA LEU A 328 11.17 18.59 -1.65
C LEU A 328 11.51 19.96 -1.05
N THR A 329 10.74 20.47 -0.08
CA THR A 329 10.87 21.87 0.40
C THR A 329 11.12 22.05 1.90
N GLY A 330 10.90 21.02 2.73
CA GLY A 330 10.92 21.17 4.18
C GLY A 330 9.72 21.90 4.78
N GLY A 331 8.72 22.26 3.95
CA GLY A 331 7.49 22.93 4.37
C GLY A 331 6.56 22.07 5.23
N VAL A 332 5.35 22.59 5.46
CA VAL A 332 4.26 21.89 6.16
C VAL A 332 2.96 22.04 5.40
N THR A 333 2.33 20.92 5.07
CA THR A 333 1.05 20.89 4.36
C THR A 333 -0.14 20.93 5.32
N THR A 334 -1.16 21.69 4.94
CA THR A 334 -2.52 21.61 5.47
C THR A 334 -3.46 21.18 4.32
N LYS A 335 -4.26 20.13 4.52
CA LYS A 335 -5.28 19.71 3.55
C LYS A 335 -6.56 20.53 3.75
N ILE A 336 -7.08 21.14 2.69
CA ILE A 336 -8.25 22.02 2.71
C ILE A 336 -9.34 21.41 1.80
N PRO A 337 -10.41 20.83 2.37
CA PRO A 337 -11.57 20.40 1.57
C PRO A 337 -12.32 21.60 1.01
N THR A 338 -12.58 21.60 -0.29
CA THR A 338 -13.15 22.76 -1.02
C THR A 338 -14.61 23.04 -0.67
N ASP A 339 -15.36 22.00 -0.28
CA ASP A 339 -16.75 22.08 0.20
C ASP A 339 -16.87 22.81 1.54
N ARG A 340 -15.82 22.75 2.37
CA ARG A 340 -15.80 23.20 3.78
C ARG A 340 -15.04 24.50 4.03
N VAL A 341 -14.63 25.21 2.98
CA VAL A 341 -13.96 26.51 3.11
C VAL A 341 -14.93 27.54 3.73
N LEU A 342 -14.74 27.83 5.02
CA LEU A 342 -15.51 28.80 5.79
C LEU A 342 -15.34 30.22 5.24
N ASP A 343 -14.09 30.68 5.12
CA ASP A 343 -13.74 31.97 4.55
C ASP A 343 -13.04 31.79 3.19
N LYS A 344 -13.82 32.04 2.13
CA LYS A 344 -13.37 31.92 0.74
C LYS A 344 -12.55 33.13 0.29
N GLN A 345 -12.63 34.27 0.99
CA GLN A 345 -11.79 35.44 0.71
C GLN A 345 -10.41 35.25 1.31
N ARG A 346 -10.30 34.75 2.55
CA ARG A 346 -9.01 34.36 3.15
C ARG A 346 -8.27 33.34 2.28
N LEU A 347 -8.93 32.28 1.83
CA LEU A 347 -8.29 31.28 0.96
C LEU A 347 -7.84 31.89 -0.38
N TRP A 348 -8.58 32.86 -0.92
CA TRP A 348 -8.16 33.61 -2.11
C TRP A 348 -6.90 34.46 -1.87
N GLU A 349 -6.80 35.12 -0.72
CA GLU A 349 -5.62 35.90 -0.31
C GLU A 349 -4.39 35.03 -0.01
N GLU A 350 -4.59 33.80 0.46
CA GLU A 350 -3.53 32.78 0.55
C GLU A 350 -3.11 32.29 -0.85
N LEU A 351 -4.06 32.02 -1.76
CA LEU A 351 -3.80 31.63 -3.16
C LEU A 351 -3.03 32.70 -3.97
N LEU A 352 -3.27 33.99 -3.72
CA LEU A 352 -2.50 35.10 -4.31
C LEU A 352 -1.02 35.13 -3.85
N GLN A 353 -0.66 34.32 -2.85
CA GLN A 353 0.72 34.12 -2.37
C GLN A 353 1.32 32.76 -2.78
N ALA A 354 0.68 32.05 -3.73
CA ALA A 354 1.24 30.89 -4.42
C ALA A 354 2.61 31.22 -5.04
N GLY A 355 3.55 30.28 -4.95
CA GLY A 355 4.95 30.45 -5.38
C GLY A 355 5.78 31.39 -4.51
N LYS A 356 5.24 31.89 -3.38
CA LYS A 356 5.92 32.84 -2.48
C LYS A 356 5.95 32.34 -1.04
N LYS A 357 4.83 32.50 -0.32
CA LYS A 357 4.66 32.01 1.07
C LYS A 357 4.12 30.59 1.09
N PHE A 358 3.26 30.28 0.12
CA PHE A 358 2.59 28.99 0.01
C PHE A 358 2.88 28.34 -1.34
N LEU A 359 2.84 27.00 -1.35
CA LEU A 359 2.64 26.20 -2.56
C LEU A 359 1.27 25.53 -2.48
N PHE A 360 0.66 25.30 -3.63
CA PHE A 360 -0.71 24.78 -3.71
C PHE A 360 -0.83 23.71 -4.79
N SER A 361 -1.37 22.56 -4.44
CA SER A 361 -1.78 21.50 -5.37
C SER A 361 -3.23 21.11 -5.12
N ALA A 362 -3.91 20.62 -6.16
CA ALA A 362 -5.33 20.29 -6.15
C ALA A 362 -5.55 18.84 -6.57
N SER A 363 -6.47 18.13 -5.89
CA SER A 363 -6.82 16.75 -6.22
C SER A 363 -8.23 16.66 -6.79
N SER A 364 -8.36 16.00 -7.95
CA SER A 364 -9.66 15.70 -8.55
C SER A 364 -10.42 14.60 -7.78
N PRO A 365 -11.75 14.54 -7.86
CA PRO A 365 -12.56 13.50 -7.22
C PRO A 365 -12.19 12.05 -7.58
N SER A 366 -12.66 11.10 -6.76
CA SER A 366 -12.62 9.66 -7.06
C SER A 366 -13.51 9.30 -8.27
N ILE A 367 -13.30 8.08 -8.80
CA ILE A 367 -13.98 7.57 -9.99
C ILE A 367 -15.47 7.23 -9.76
N ASP A 368 -15.89 7.12 -8.50
CA ASP A 368 -17.21 6.64 -8.06
C ASP A 368 -18.37 7.64 -8.27
N GLY A 369 -18.07 8.84 -8.80
CA GLY A 369 -19.05 9.87 -9.13
C GLY A 369 -19.56 9.77 -10.59
N ASP A 370 -20.82 9.40 -10.77
CA ASP A 370 -21.49 9.35 -12.08
C ASP A 370 -21.91 10.74 -12.59
N ASP A 371 -20.92 11.56 -12.95
CA ASP A 371 -21.14 12.83 -13.65
C ASP A 371 -20.06 13.04 -14.73
N SER A 372 -20.24 12.37 -15.87
CA SER A 372 -19.34 12.45 -17.04
C SER A 372 -19.30 13.84 -17.66
N ASP A 373 -20.46 14.47 -17.86
CA ASP A 373 -20.56 15.77 -18.54
C ASP A 373 -20.06 16.94 -17.69
N ALA A 374 -20.12 16.86 -16.35
CA ALA A 374 -19.59 17.92 -15.51
C ALA A 374 -18.05 17.95 -15.42
N ARG A 375 -17.36 16.85 -15.71
CA ARG A 375 -15.87 16.74 -15.58
C ARG A 375 -15.11 17.75 -16.44
N ARG A 376 -15.67 18.18 -17.57
CA ARG A 376 -15.10 19.22 -18.46
C ARG A 376 -13.59 19.05 -18.69
N GLY A 377 -13.19 17.85 -19.12
CA GLY A 377 -11.82 17.55 -19.49
C GLY A 377 -10.85 17.19 -18.36
N LEU A 378 -11.23 17.35 -17.10
CA LEU A 378 -10.40 16.93 -15.97
C LEU A 378 -10.38 15.40 -15.82
N ALA A 379 -9.19 14.83 -15.75
CA ALA A 379 -8.95 13.47 -15.27
C ALA A 379 -9.33 13.34 -13.77
N LEU A 380 -9.77 12.15 -13.37
CA LEU A 380 -10.17 11.78 -12.00
C LEU A 380 -9.09 10.96 -11.28
N ASN A 381 -9.17 10.91 -9.94
CA ASN A 381 -8.18 10.29 -9.04
C ASN A 381 -6.73 10.74 -9.36
N HIS A 382 -6.58 12.02 -9.69
CA HIS A 382 -5.39 12.61 -10.28
C HIS A 382 -5.02 13.94 -9.61
N ALA A 383 -3.72 14.23 -9.62
CA ALA A 383 -3.13 15.40 -8.99
C ALA A 383 -2.87 16.52 -10.00
N TYR A 384 -3.04 17.77 -9.56
CA TYR A 384 -2.81 18.97 -10.35
C TYR A 384 -2.05 20.02 -9.53
N SER A 385 -1.31 20.89 -10.21
CA SER A 385 -0.58 22.01 -9.59
C SER A 385 -1.39 23.29 -9.70
N VAL A 386 -1.43 24.13 -8.65
CA VAL A 386 -1.91 25.51 -8.76
C VAL A 386 -0.68 26.40 -8.91
N ILE A 387 -0.40 26.82 -10.15
CA ILE A 387 0.83 27.54 -10.51
C ILE A 387 0.76 29.01 -10.09
N LYS A 388 -0.41 29.64 -10.22
CA LYS A 388 -0.61 31.07 -9.97
C LYS A 388 -2.09 31.39 -9.75
N ALA A 389 -2.38 32.37 -8.89
CA ALA A 389 -3.68 33.04 -8.83
C ALA A 389 -3.54 34.52 -9.22
N VAL A 390 -4.58 35.09 -9.85
CA VAL A 390 -4.65 36.51 -10.19
C VAL A 390 -6.04 37.07 -9.96
N GLU A 391 -6.12 38.28 -9.42
CA GLU A 391 -7.31 39.12 -9.49
C GLU A 391 -7.10 40.18 -10.58
N ALA A 392 -7.98 40.21 -11.58
CA ALA A 392 -7.84 41.07 -12.74
C ALA A 392 -9.18 41.66 -13.17
N GLU A 393 -9.20 42.97 -13.45
CA GLU A 393 -10.38 43.65 -14.02
C GLU A 393 -10.51 43.35 -15.53
N GLY A 394 -11.73 43.13 -16.03
CA GLY A 394 -12.01 42.91 -17.44
C GLY A 394 -12.33 44.18 -18.22
N GLU A 395 -12.46 44.05 -19.54
CA GLU A 395 -12.91 45.13 -20.45
C GLU A 395 -14.33 45.63 -20.12
N ASP A 396 -15.10 44.87 -19.35
CA ASP A 396 -16.45 45.18 -18.87
C ASP A 396 -16.48 45.79 -17.46
N GLY A 397 -15.31 46.13 -16.88
CA GLY A 397 -15.14 46.70 -15.54
C GLY A 397 -15.40 45.72 -14.39
N LYS A 398 -15.58 44.41 -14.64
CA LYS A 398 -15.75 43.42 -13.57
C LYS A 398 -14.40 42.85 -13.12
N LYS A 399 -14.28 42.56 -11.83
CA LYS A 399 -13.15 41.79 -11.29
C LYS A 399 -13.35 40.29 -11.51
N HIS A 400 -12.33 39.64 -12.06
CA HIS A 400 -12.25 38.20 -12.24
C HIS A 400 -11.16 37.63 -11.32
N GLN A 401 -11.50 36.54 -10.62
CA GLN A 401 -10.60 35.76 -9.78
C GLN A 401 -10.27 34.46 -10.53
N LEU A 402 -9.07 34.39 -11.10
CA LEU A 402 -8.63 33.33 -12.01
C LEU A 402 -7.41 32.60 -11.45
N VAL A 403 -7.35 31.28 -11.64
CA VAL A 403 -6.22 30.42 -11.27
C VAL A 403 -5.67 29.71 -12.50
N LEU A 404 -4.34 29.64 -12.58
CA LEU A 404 -3.61 28.85 -13.56
C LEU A 404 -3.30 27.49 -12.93
N ILE A 405 -3.83 26.44 -13.54
CA ILE A 405 -3.73 25.05 -13.09
C ILE A 405 -2.88 24.26 -14.09
N ARG A 406 -2.11 23.28 -13.61
CA ARG A 406 -1.38 22.32 -14.45
C ARG A 406 -1.84 20.88 -14.22
N ASN A 407 -2.04 20.14 -15.30
CA ASN A 407 -2.01 18.68 -15.32
C ASN A 407 -0.56 18.16 -15.50
N PRO A 408 -0.02 17.31 -14.61
CA PRO A 408 1.32 16.72 -14.73
C PRO A 408 1.53 15.81 -15.95
N TRP A 409 0.49 15.39 -16.67
CA TRP A 409 0.64 14.68 -17.95
C TRP A 409 1.30 15.54 -19.04
N GLY A 410 1.18 16.87 -18.94
CA GLY A 410 1.75 17.82 -19.91
C GLY A 410 1.17 17.73 -21.33
N LYS A 411 0.00 17.10 -21.48
CA LYS A 411 -0.83 17.00 -22.70
C LYS A 411 -2.17 16.32 -22.41
N ARG A 412 -3.11 16.41 -23.36
CA ARG A 412 -4.35 15.64 -23.44
C ARG A 412 -4.06 14.18 -23.77
N VAL A 413 -4.90 13.29 -23.22
CA VAL A 413 -4.91 11.85 -23.56
C VAL A 413 -5.89 11.57 -24.71
N ASN A 414 -6.92 12.40 -24.85
CA ASN A 414 -7.85 12.42 -25.98
C ASN A 414 -8.59 13.78 -26.02
N ALA A 415 -9.42 14.00 -27.03
CA ALA A 415 -10.14 15.26 -27.25
C ALA A 415 -11.02 15.73 -26.07
N SER A 416 -11.41 14.83 -25.15
CA SER A 416 -12.27 15.13 -24.00
C SER A 416 -11.61 14.89 -22.63
N MET A 417 -10.29 14.66 -22.54
CA MET A 417 -9.61 14.40 -21.27
C MET A 417 -8.12 14.79 -21.26
N GLY A 418 -7.73 15.54 -20.22
CA GLY A 418 -6.35 15.92 -19.86
C GLY A 418 -6.19 17.44 -19.63
N GLU A 419 -7.10 18.25 -20.13
CA GLU A 419 -7.13 19.70 -19.91
C GLU A 419 -8.57 20.19 -19.80
N TRP A 420 -8.78 21.30 -19.07
CA TRP A 420 -10.09 21.91 -18.89
C TRP A 420 -10.78 22.26 -20.22
N THR A 421 -12.10 22.12 -20.26
CA THR A 421 -12.98 22.49 -21.40
C THR A 421 -14.13 23.42 -20.99
N GLY A 422 -14.06 24.02 -19.79
CA GLY A 422 -14.98 25.07 -19.35
C GLY A 422 -14.46 26.48 -19.67
N PRO A 423 -15.13 27.54 -19.19
CA PRO A 423 -14.69 28.93 -19.37
C PRO A 423 -13.22 29.12 -18.92
N TRP A 424 -12.46 29.88 -19.71
CA TRP A 424 -11.00 30.11 -19.58
C TRP A 424 -10.09 28.95 -19.98
N SER A 425 -10.62 27.83 -20.48
CA SER A 425 -9.82 26.88 -21.28
C SER A 425 -9.33 27.50 -22.59
N ASP A 426 -8.30 26.94 -23.21
CA ASP A 426 -7.70 27.41 -24.46
C ASP A 426 -8.72 27.59 -25.60
N GLY A 427 -9.74 26.73 -25.68
CA GLY A 427 -10.84 26.86 -26.65
C GLY A 427 -11.95 27.85 -26.25
N SER A 428 -11.82 28.60 -25.15
CA SER A 428 -12.90 29.44 -24.63
C SER A 428 -13.00 30.81 -25.28
N ARG A 429 -14.24 31.19 -25.60
CA ARG A 429 -14.65 32.52 -26.08
C ARG A 429 -14.36 33.67 -25.10
N GLU A 430 -14.07 33.37 -23.84
CA GLU A 430 -13.68 34.34 -22.81
C GLU A 430 -12.29 34.96 -23.10
N TRP A 431 -11.47 34.34 -23.98
CA TRP A 431 -10.21 34.90 -24.47
C TRP A 431 -10.41 36.00 -25.51
N THR A 432 -10.24 37.26 -25.08
CA THR A 432 -10.05 38.41 -25.97
C THR A 432 -8.57 38.75 -26.09
N ILE A 433 -8.20 39.60 -27.07
CA ILE A 433 -6.81 40.07 -27.24
C ILE A 433 -6.29 40.75 -25.96
N TYR A 434 -7.16 41.49 -25.25
CA TYR A 434 -6.86 42.07 -23.95
C TYR A 434 -6.47 41.02 -22.90
N TRP A 435 -7.23 39.93 -22.81
CA TRP A 435 -6.96 38.87 -21.82
C TRP A 435 -5.71 38.05 -22.15
N LEU A 436 -5.42 37.82 -23.43
CA LEU A 436 -4.19 37.15 -23.87
C LEU A 436 -2.94 37.94 -23.48
N ASP A 437 -2.90 39.24 -23.77
CA ASP A 437 -1.81 40.14 -23.36
C ASP A 437 -1.72 40.24 -21.82
N LYS A 438 -2.84 40.52 -21.15
CA LYS A 438 -2.88 40.77 -19.69
C LYS A 438 -2.49 39.56 -18.83
N LEU A 439 -2.77 38.34 -19.30
CA LEU A 439 -2.43 37.10 -18.58
C LEU A 439 -1.19 36.40 -19.15
N GLY A 440 -0.69 36.82 -20.31
CA GLY A 440 0.42 36.17 -21.02
C GLY A 440 0.09 34.75 -21.49
N HIS A 441 -1.19 34.43 -21.70
CA HIS A 441 -1.63 33.10 -22.09
C HIS A 441 -1.25 32.81 -23.55
N LYS A 442 -0.75 31.59 -23.77
CA LYS A 442 -0.49 31.01 -25.08
C LYS A 442 -1.36 29.76 -25.20
N PHE A 443 -1.97 29.57 -26.36
CA PHE A 443 -2.74 28.36 -26.63
C PHE A 443 -1.82 27.18 -26.88
N GLY A 444 -2.08 26.02 -26.26
CA GLY A 444 -1.29 24.81 -26.47
C GLY A 444 -1.92 23.58 -25.80
N ASP A 445 -1.53 22.39 -26.27
CA ASP A 445 -1.78 21.13 -25.56
C ASP A 445 -0.55 20.82 -24.69
N ASP A 446 -0.35 21.65 -23.66
CA ASP A 446 0.84 21.61 -22.78
C ASP A 446 0.51 21.22 -21.34
N GLY A 447 -0.77 21.07 -20.98
CA GLY A 447 -1.27 20.75 -19.66
C GLY A 447 -1.59 21.95 -18.76
N LEU A 448 -1.29 23.19 -19.15
CA LEU A 448 -1.67 24.41 -18.42
C LEU A 448 -3.03 24.94 -18.89
N PHE A 449 -3.90 25.31 -17.95
CA PHE A 449 -5.18 25.96 -18.28
C PHE A 449 -5.60 26.94 -17.19
N TRP A 450 -6.31 28.00 -17.59
CA TRP A 450 -6.95 28.91 -16.65
C TRP A 450 -8.36 28.43 -16.29
N MET A 451 -8.80 28.71 -15.07
CA MET A 451 -10.21 28.59 -14.67
C MET A 451 -10.57 29.61 -13.60
N SER A 452 -11.87 29.79 -13.34
CA SER A 452 -12.32 30.67 -12.25
C SER A 452 -12.09 30.02 -10.88
N TYR A 453 -11.83 30.83 -9.86
CA TYR A 453 -11.75 30.36 -8.46
C TYR A 453 -13.04 29.63 -8.01
N LYS A 454 -14.19 30.01 -8.58
CA LYS A 454 -15.48 29.34 -8.35
C LYS A 454 -15.57 27.95 -8.99
N ASP A 455 -14.91 27.73 -10.13
CA ASP A 455 -14.79 26.40 -10.75
C ASP A 455 -13.77 25.54 -9.99
N LEU A 456 -12.65 26.09 -9.53
CA LEU A 456 -11.69 25.39 -8.66
C LEU A 456 -12.40 24.75 -7.45
N LEU A 457 -13.14 25.55 -6.68
CA LEU A 457 -13.91 25.09 -5.52
C LEU A 457 -15.13 24.21 -5.85
N LYS A 458 -15.40 23.93 -7.13
CA LYS A 458 -16.49 23.04 -7.60
C LYS A 458 -15.96 21.76 -8.27
N ARG A 459 -14.68 21.71 -8.63
CA ARG A 459 -14.11 20.66 -9.50
C ARG A 459 -12.98 19.85 -8.89
N PHE A 460 -12.41 20.34 -7.81
CA PHE A 460 -11.41 19.64 -7.00
C PHE A 460 -11.99 19.48 -5.59
N ASP A 461 -11.79 18.33 -4.97
CA ASP A 461 -12.29 18.06 -3.61
C ASP A 461 -11.35 18.61 -2.54
N ILE A 462 -10.05 18.69 -2.86
CA ILE A 462 -8.96 18.95 -1.92
C ILE A 462 -8.00 19.96 -2.53
N LEU A 463 -7.59 20.95 -1.74
CA LEU A 463 -6.37 21.72 -1.96
C LEU A 463 -5.36 21.38 -0.86
N ASP A 464 -4.17 20.91 -1.25
CA ASP A 464 -3.01 20.83 -0.37
C ASP A 464 -2.33 22.20 -0.35
N ARG A 465 -2.35 22.91 0.79
CA ARG A 465 -1.62 24.17 1.02
C ARG A 465 -0.36 23.89 1.82
N THR A 466 0.82 24.03 1.20
CA THR A 466 2.10 23.92 1.90
C THR A 466 2.63 25.28 2.30
N LEU A 467 2.82 25.53 3.60
CA LEU A 467 3.55 26.69 4.13
C LEU A 467 5.06 26.46 4.02
N LEU A 468 5.78 27.45 3.50
CA LEU A 468 7.23 27.44 3.40
C LEU A 468 7.89 28.16 4.58
N PHE A 469 9.06 27.66 5.01
CA PHE A 469 9.87 28.26 6.08
C PHE A 469 11.15 28.89 5.52
N ASN A 470 11.60 29.97 6.17
CA ASN A 470 12.84 30.67 5.89
C ASN A 470 13.75 30.66 7.15
N GLU A 471 14.88 31.38 7.08
CA GLU A 471 15.85 31.49 8.17
C GLU A 471 15.33 32.22 9.43
N GLU A 472 14.15 32.83 9.40
CA GLU A 472 13.51 33.46 10.57
C GLU A 472 12.81 32.44 11.49
N TRP A 473 12.59 31.21 10.99
CA TRP A 473 11.92 30.14 11.72
C TRP A 473 12.90 29.24 12.45
N THR A 474 12.54 28.91 13.68
CA THR A 474 13.22 27.93 14.53
C THR A 474 12.35 26.68 14.64
N VAL A 475 12.93 25.52 14.34
CA VAL A 475 12.29 24.21 14.44
C VAL A 475 12.83 23.46 15.66
N VAL A 476 11.92 22.84 16.41
CA VAL A 476 12.20 21.91 17.50
C VAL A 476 11.39 20.64 17.29
N GLN A 477 11.95 19.47 17.63
CA GLN A 477 11.26 18.20 17.44
C GLN A 477 11.55 17.18 18.54
N ARG A 478 10.55 16.33 18.84
CA ARG A 478 10.67 15.20 19.75
C ARG A 478 9.89 14.00 19.22
N TRP A 479 10.56 12.88 19.11
CA TRP A 479 9.99 11.60 18.68
C TRP A 479 9.83 10.63 19.86
N THR A 480 8.87 9.71 19.78
CA THR A 480 8.60 8.65 20.77
C THR A 480 7.83 7.49 20.13
N SER A 481 8.05 6.26 20.58
CA SER A 481 7.09 5.16 20.35
C SER A 481 5.96 5.22 21.39
N VAL A 482 4.73 4.90 20.99
CA VAL A 482 3.58 4.74 21.89
C VAL A 482 2.74 3.51 21.52
N PRO A 483 2.29 2.69 22.49
CA PRO A 483 1.28 1.68 22.24
C PRO A 483 -0.07 2.35 21.98
N VAL A 484 -0.88 1.77 21.08
CA VAL A 484 -2.23 2.27 20.76
C VAL A 484 -3.24 1.19 21.15
N ALA A 485 -4.25 1.54 21.95
CA ALA A 485 -5.28 0.61 22.38
C ALA A 485 -6.27 0.28 21.24
N TRP A 486 -7.05 -0.78 21.42
CA TRP A 486 -8.18 -1.09 20.54
C TRP A 486 -9.32 -0.06 20.69
N VAL A 487 -9.52 0.46 21.90
CA VAL A 487 -10.51 1.51 22.19
C VAL A 487 -9.87 2.86 21.91
N THR A 488 -10.58 3.74 21.20
CA THR A 488 -10.05 5.07 20.82
C THR A 488 -10.12 6.04 22.00
N GLY A 489 -9.02 6.77 22.22
CA GLY A 489 -8.87 7.73 23.32
C GLY A 489 -7.59 8.56 23.18
N TYR A 490 -7.39 9.53 24.07
CA TYR A 490 -6.16 10.32 24.10
C TYR A 490 -5.00 9.49 24.65
N VAL A 491 -3.81 9.69 24.10
CA VAL A 491 -2.61 8.95 24.51
C VAL A 491 -2.01 9.60 25.75
N ASN A 492 -1.79 8.80 26.78
CA ASN A 492 -1.35 9.25 28.12
C ASN A 492 0.01 9.99 28.11
N THR A 493 0.78 9.91 27.02
CA THR A 493 2.03 10.65 26.82
C THR A 493 1.75 11.95 26.06
N LYS A 494 1.90 13.10 26.73
CA LYS A 494 1.73 14.44 26.14
C LYS A 494 3.07 15.11 25.90
N PHE A 495 3.09 16.09 25.00
CA PHE A 495 4.24 16.97 24.80
C PHE A 495 3.96 18.32 25.47
N SER A 496 4.92 18.83 26.25
CA SER A 496 4.88 20.19 26.77
C SER A 496 5.82 21.05 25.94
N VAL A 497 5.33 22.20 25.48
CA VAL A 497 6.05 23.12 24.59
C VAL A 497 6.13 24.49 25.26
N GLU A 498 7.34 25.02 25.39
CA GLU A 498 7.60 26.33 26.00
C GLU A 498 7.90 27.35 24.90
N ILE A 499 7.12 28.44 24.88
CA ILE A 499 7.25 29.59 23.99
C ILE A 499 7.63 30.79 24.86
N LYS A 500 8.77 31.42 24.61
CA LYS A 500 9.28 32.59 25.36
C LYS A 500 8.98 33.91 24.69
N LYS A 501 8.65 33.89 23.40
CA LYS A 501 8.35 35.06 22.56
C LYS A 501 7.03 34.83 21.81
N SER A 502 6.09 35.76 21.96
CA SER A 502 4.81 35.76 21.25
C SER A 502 4.99 35.81 19.72
N GLY A 503 4.17 35.06 18.97
CA GLY A 503 4.11 35.10 17.51
C GLY A 503 3.70 33.78 16.83
N PRO A 504 3.89 33.71 15.49
CA PRO A 504 3.41 32.59 14.68
C PRO A 504 4.09 31.29 15.04
N THR A 505 3.31 30.24 15.27
CA THR A 505 3.78 28.91 15.66
C THR A 505 2.98 27.81 14.95
N VAL A 506 3.67 26.82 14.40
CA VAL A 506 3.10 25.71 13.63
C VAL A 506 3.44 24.39 14.31
N PHE A 507 2.42 23.68 14.80
CA PHE A 507 2.55 22.35 15.41
C PHE A 507 2.28 21.29 14.36
N VAL A 508 3.11 20.24 14.33
CA VAL A 508 2.97 19.13 13.38
C VAL A 508 3.19 17.80 14.09
N LEU A 509 2.12 17.04 14.27
CA LEU A 509 2.20 15.66 14.72
C LEU A 509 2.30 14.77 13.48
N CYS A 510 3.35 13.96 13.41
CA CYS A 510 3.60 13.03 12.31
C CYS A 510 3.88 11.63 12.84
N GLN A 511 3.66 10.63 11.99
CA GLN A 511 4.25 9.31 12.16
C GLN A 511 5.49 9.18 11.26
N LEU A 512 6.16 8.02 11.29
CA LEU A 512 7.20 7.72 10.30
C LEU A 512 6.57 7.62 8.91
N ASP A 513 7.26 8.13 7.89
CA ASP A 513 6.86 7.89 6.51
C ASP A 513 7.17 6.44 6.10
N GLU A 514 6.11 5.69 5.81
CA GLU A 514 6.19 4.27 5.51
C GLU A 514 6.64 3.96 4.08
N ARG A 515 6.61 4.96 3.17
CA ARG A 515 7.02 4.82 1.77
C ARG A 515 8.49 4.42 1.64
N TYR A 516 9.34 4.88 2.55
CA TYR A 516 10.77 4.54 2.63
C TYR A 516 11.03 3.07 2.99
N PHE A 517 10.04 2.36 3.54
CA PHE A 517 10.14 0.96 3.94
C PHE A 517 8.94 0.10 3.48
N LYS A 518 8.39 0.45 2.31
CA LYS A 518 7.17 -0.14 1.72
C LYS A 518 7.26 -1.68 1.67
N GLY A 519 6.27 -2.35 2.27
CA GLY A 519 6.23 -3.78 2.53
C GLY A 519 6.68 -4.24 3.94
N LEU A 520 7.14 -3.34 4.82
CA LEU A 520 7.50 -3.63 6.22
C LEU A 520 6.66 -2.85 7.26
N GLU A 521 5.65 -2.09 6.82
CA GLU A 521 4.76 -1.24 7.62
C GLU A 521 4.15 -2.02 8.80
N GLY A 522 3.52 -3.15 8.44
CA GLY A 522 2.87 -4.12 9.31
C GLY A 522 1.38 -4.30 8.98
N LYS A 523 0.60 -4.60 10.02
CA LYS A 523 -0.86 -4.81 9.94
C LYS A 523 -1.68 -3.59 10.40
N TYR A 524 -1.07 -2.41 10.53
CA TYR A 524 -1.62 -1.31 11.30
C TYR A 524 -1.54 0.04 10.60
N ASP A 525 -2.71 0.55 10.23
CA ASP A 525 -2.90 1.90 9.75
C ASP A 525 -3.29 2.80 10.94
N PHE A 526 -2.64 3.95 11.08
CA PHE A 526 -2.91 4.92 12.17
C PHE A 526 -3.40 6.25 11.63
N ASP A 527 -4.47 6.78 12.23
CA ASP A 527 -4.97 8.14 12.00
C ASP A 527 -4.59 9.07 13.16
N LEU A 528 -4.11 10.26 12.81
CA LEU A 528 -3.48 11.19 13.73
C LEU A 528 -4.37 12.39 14.03
N HIS A 529 -4.56 12.68 15.32
CA HIS A 529 -5.27 13.84 15.84
C HIS A 529 -4.51 14.41 17.04
N PHE A 530 -4.71 15.68 17.37
CA PHE A 530 -4.26 16.22 18.65
C PHE A 530 -5.11 17.40 19.14
N ILE A 531 -5.07 17.62 20.45
CA ILE A 531 -5.51 18.87 21.07
C ILE A 531 -4.29 19.68 21.50
N LEU A 532 -4.32 20.98 21.19
CA LEU A 532 -3.39 22.00 21.69
C LEU A 532 -4.13 22.86 22.70
N GLN A 533 -3.59 22.98 23.91
CA GLN A 533 -4.17 23.74 25.02
C GLN A 533 -3.09 24.46 25.84
N GLU A 534 -3.49 25.41 26.68
CA GLU A 534 -2.61 25.96 27.70
C GLU A 534 -2.32 24.92 28.80
N LYS A 535 -1.15 25.03 29.43
CA LYS A 535 -0.79 24.16 30.54
C LYS A 535 -1.74 24.37 31.73
N ASN A 536 -2.35 23.28 32.18
CA ASN A 536 -3.42 23.26 33.19
C ASN A 536 -4.73 23.96 32.76
N ALA A 537 -5.04 24.02 31.46
CA ALA A 537 -6.37 24.42 31.00
C ALA A 537 -7.47 23.51 31.60
N GLU A 538 -8.63 24.10 31.88
CA GLU A 538 -9.82 23.39 32.38
C GLU A 538 -10.33 22.36 31.34
N PRO A 539 -10.96 21.24 31.75
CA PRO A 539 -11.55 20.26 30.84
C PRO A 539 -12.46 20.90 29.78
N GLY A 540 -12.33 20.45 28.52
CA GLY A 540 -13.00 21.04 27.37
C GLY A 540 -12.35 22.31 26.81
N HIS A 541 -11.52 23.03 27.57
CA HIS A 541 -10.91 24.28 27.10
C HIS A 541 -9.61 24.04 26.31
N HIS A 542 -9.63 24.35 25.02
CA HIS A 542 -8.53 24.10 24.10
C HIS A 542 -8.44 25.19 23.01
N ILE A 543 -7.21 25.41 22.51
CA ILE A 543 -6.89 26.42 21.48
C ILE A 543 -7.19 25.86 20.09
N VAL A 544 -6.72 24.64 19.81
CA VAL A 544 -6.98 23.93 18.54
C VAL A 544 -7.24 22.46 18.79
N ARG A 545 -8.21 21.90 18.06
CA ARG A 545 -8.47 20.46 17.93
C ARG A 545 -8.14 20.03 16.51
N ALA A 546 -6.89 19.65 16.28
CA ALA A 546 -6.43 19.19 14.99
C ALA A 546 -7.05 17.81 14.71
N ARG A 547 -7.76 17.69 13.59
CA ARG A 547 -8.26 16.41 13.05
C ARG A 547 -7.75 16.20 11.63
N GLY A 548 -7.39 14.97 11.30
CA GLY A 548 -7.01 14.60 9.93
C GLY A 548 -8.15 14.87 8.94
N ALA A 549 -7.78 15.08 7.67
CA ALA A 549 -8.73 14.90 6.58
C ALA A 549 -9.07 13.40 6.45
N TRP A 550 -10.06 13.05 5.62
CA TRP A 550 -10.46 11.65 5.41
C TRP A 550 -9.46 10.80 4.60
N PHE A 551 -8.24 11.30 4.40
CA PHE A 551 -7.22 10.79 3.49
C PHE A 551 -5.86 11.46 3.78
N GLY A 552 -4.77 10.69 3.67
CA GLY A 552 -3.40 11.15 3.96
C GLY A 552 -3.15 11.26 5.47
N ASN A 553 -2.54 10.22 6.04
CA ASN A 553 -2.37 10.05 7.49
C ASN A 553 -0.93 10.28 7.99
N ARG A 554 0.04 10.57 7.10
CA ARG A 554 1.47 10.76 7.44
C ARG A 554 1.69 11.83 8.51
N SER A 555 0.97 12.94 8.41
CA SER A 555 1.09 14.07 9.33
C SER A 555 -0.16 14.95 9.38
N ILE A 556 -0.33 15.59 10.54
CA ILE A 556 -1.37 16.57 10.82
C ILE A 556 -0.75 17.83 11.42
N SER A 557 -1.23 18.99 10.97
CA SER A 557 -0.71 20.31 11.29
C SER A 557 -1.74 21.23 11.97
N ALA A 558 -1.26 22.21 12.72
CA ALA A 558 -2.04 23.34 13.24
C ALA A 558 -1.19 24.62 13.21
N GLU A 559 -1.68 25.66 12.55
CA GLU A 559 -1.09 27.00 12.52
C GLU A 559 -1.82 27.89 13.53
N VAL A 560 -1.09 28.52 14.46
CA VAL A 560 -1.62 29.38 15.52
C VAL A 560 -0.71 30.58 15.80
N GLU A 561 -1.30 31.70 16.22
CA GLU A 561 -0.58 32.75 16.94
C GLU A 561 -0.62 32.40 18.43
N LEU A 562 0.52 32.39 19.12
CA LEU A 562 0.61 32.10 20.55
C LEU A 562 1.40 33.17 21.28
N ASP A 563 1.04 33.43 22.54
CA ASP A 563 1.80 34.29 23.44
C ASP A 563 2.93 33.53 24.16
N ALA A 564 3.75 34.26 24.93
CA ALA A 564 4.78 33.65 25.76
C ALA A 564 4.14 32.86 26.91
N GLY A 565 4.35 31.54 26.92
CA GLY A 565 3.66 30.61 27.82
C GLY A 565 4.15 29.16 27.68
N VAL A 566 3.46 28.26 28.38
CA VAL A 566 3.69 26.82 28.24
C VAL A 566 2.39 26.17 27.78
N TYR A 567 2.48 25.44 26.68
CA TYR A 567 1.38 24.77 26.02
C TYR A 567 1.54 23.25 26.12
N GLU A 568 0.44 22.53 26.00
CA GLU A 568 0.42 21.07 26.00
C GLU A 568 -0.26 20.55 24.73
N VAL A 569 0.41 19.60 24.07
CA VAL A 569 -0.12 18.84 22.93
C VAL A 569 -0.47 17.44 23.41
N LEU A 570 -1.75 17.10 23.33
CA LEU A 570 -2.32 15.82 23.72
C LEU A 570 -2.65 15.02 22.44
N PRO A 571 -1.84 14.00 22.07
CA PRO A 571 -2.14 13.17 20.91
C PRO A 571 -3.39 12.33 21.14
N LYS A 572 -4.20 12.15 20.09
CA LYS A 572 -5.20 11.08 20.00
C LYS A 572 -4.87 10.30 18.73
N ILE A 573 -4.65 9.00 18.87
CA ILE A 573 -4.36 8.11 17.75
C ILE A 573 -5.51 7.13 17.64
N GLU A 574 -6.06 7.01 16.44
CA GLU A 574 -6.97 5.92 16.10
C GLU A 574 -6.18 4.91 15.28
N ALA A 575 -6.34 3.62 15.56
CA ALA A 575 -5.62 2.56 14.87
C ALA A 575 -6.62 1.57 14.29
N SER A 576 -6.44 1.20 13.03
CA SER A 576 -7.18 0.12 12.40
C SER A 576 -6.23 -1.05 12.12
N ARG A 577 -6.77 -2.28 12.04
CA ARG A 577 -5.97 -3.47 11.71
C ARG A 577 -6.41 -4.03 10.37
N ASN A 578 -5.49 -4.02 9.41
CA ASN A 578 -5.60 -4.83 8.20
C ASN A 578 -5.34 -6.31 8.54
N ALA A 579 -6.37 -7.15 8.38
CA ALA A 579 -6.28 -8.57 8.68
C ALA A 579 -5.39 -9.33 7.66
N ASP A 580 -5.44 -8.93 6.39
CA ASP A 580 -4.84 -9.61 5.24
C ASP A 580 -3.39 -9.16 4.94
N ALA A 581 -3.00 -7.96 5.39
CA ALA A 581 -1.62 -7.49 5.36
C ALA A 581 -0.67 -8.47 6.08
N PRO A 582 0.58 -8.67 5.65
CA PRO A 582 1.48 -9.64 6.27
C PRO A 582 2.02 -9.18 7.63
N ASP A 583 2.50 -10.12 8.44
CA ASP A 583 3.29 -9.77 9.64
C ASP A 583 4.76 -9.51 9.26
N VAL A 584 5.37 -8.44 9.77
CA VAL A 584 6.75 -8.03 9.41
C VAL A 584 7.77 -9.18 9.54
N PRO A 585 7.77 -10.02 10.61
CA PRO A 585 8.67 -11.18 10.69
C PRO A 585 8.46 -12.22 9.57
N GLU A 586 7.24 -12.37 9.05
CA GLU A 586 6.92 -13.28 7.95
C GLU A 586 7.50 -12.76 6.63
N VAL A 587 7.37 -11.45 6.36
CA VAL A 587 7.98 -10.79 5.21
C VAL A 587 9.50 -10.94 5.23
N VAL A 588 10.12 -10.60 6.36
CA VAL A 588 11.59 -10.73 6.56
C VAL A 588 12.06 -12.16 6.32
N THR A 589 11.37 -13.15 6.90
CA THR A 589 11.78 -14.57 6.79
C THR A 589 11.70 -15.06 5.34
N LYS A 590 10.58 -14.81 4.64
CA LYS A 590 10.42 -15.22 3.23
C LYS A 590 11.40 -14.51 2.29
N LEU A 591 11.69 -13.23 2.53
CA LEU A 591 12.54 -12.43 1.64
C LEU A 591 14.04 -12.58 1.90
N ALA A 592 14.46 -13.00 3.09
CA ALA A 592 15.84 -13.35 3.36
C ALA A 592 16.35 -14.51 2.47
N GLU A 593 15.43 -15.41 2.07
CA GLU A 593 15.72 -16.50 1.14
C GLU A 593 15.51 -16.10 -0.33
N ARG A 594 14.45 -15.32 -0.65
CA ARG A 594 14.06 -14.99 -2.03
C ARG A 594 14.81 -13.81 -2.65
N ASN A 595 15.03 -12.74 -1.89
CA ASN A 595 15.75 -11.55 -2.35
C ASN A 595 16.39 -10.81 -1.16
N PRO A 596 17.54 -11.31 -0.66
CA PRO A 596 18.26 -10.70 0.44
C PRO A 596 18.85 -9.32 0.10
N GLN A 597 19.05 -8.98 -1.19
CA GLN A 597 19.52 -7.66 -1.61
C GLN A 597 18.45 -6.59 -1.37
N LYS A 598 17.23 -6.80 -1.88
CA LYS A 598 16.09 -5.88 -1.65
C LYS A 598 15.74 -5.78 -0.17
N LEU A 599 15.70 -6.92 0.54
CA LEU A 599 15.45 -6.91 1.98
C LEU A 599 16.51 -6.11 2.76
N ARG A 600 17.78 -6.18 2.36
CA ARG A 600 18.87 -5.36 2.95
C ARG A 600 18.65 -3.86 2.72
N GLN A 601 18.27 -3.45 1.52
CA GLN A 601 18.00 -2.06 1.17
C GLN A 601 16.81 -1.51 2.00
N ILE A 602 15.64 -2.14 1.89
CA ILE A 602 14.39 -1.65 2.49
C ILE A 602 14.36 -1.86 4.02
N GLY A 603 14.93 -2.96 4.51
CA GLY A 603 15.07 -3.22 5.95
C GLY A 603 16.07 -2.30 6.67
N LEU A 604 17.06 -1.75 5.96
CA LEU A 604 17.94 -0.73 6.54
C LEU A 604 17.23 0.62 6.69
N ASN A 605 16.43 1.03 5.71
CA ASN A 605 15.55 2.19 5.84
C ASN A 605 14.59 2.02 7.03
N TYR A 606 13.98 0.84 7.19
CA TYR A 606 13.11 0.51 8.32
C TYR A 606 13.81 0.68 9.68
N ASP A 607 15.03 0.16 9.82
CA ASP A 607 15.80 0.22 11.06
C ASP A 607 16.24 1.65 11.41
N ILE A 608 16.57 2.47 10.41
CA ILE A 608 16.91 3.89 10.59
C ILE A 608 15.67 4.70 10.97
N ALA A 609 14.52 4.47 10.34
CA ALA A 609 13.26 5.15 10.65
C ALA A 609 12.76 4.79 12.06
N ASN A 610 12.62 3.50 12.37
CA ASN A 610 12.14 3.04 13.69
C ASN A 610 13.07 3.45 14.84
N ALA A 611 14.38 3.64 14.58
CA ALA A 611 15.30 4.16 15.57
C ALA A 611 14.95 5.58 16.09
N LYS A 612 14.22 6.41 15.33
CA LYS A 612 13.81 7.76 15.79
C LYS A 612 12.93 7.72 17.06
N GLY A 613 12.17 6.64 17.26
CA GLY A 613 11.33 6.41 18.44
C GLY A 613 12.02 5.74 19.64
N ILE A 614 13.26 5.27 19.48
CA ILE A 614 13.98 4.52 20.52
C ILE A 614 14.80 5.46 21.41
N PHE A 615 14.51 5.46 22.72
CA PHE A 615 15.32 6.17 23.72
C PHE A 615 16.42 5.30 24.33
N GLU A 616 17.47 5.96 24.82
CA GLU A 616 18.39 5.38 25.80
C GLU A 616 17.62 5.15 27.12
N LEU A 617 17.44 3.89 27.51
CA LEU A 617 16.89 3.55 28.83
C LEU A 617 17.84 4.07 29.92
N THR A 618 17.30 4.69 30.97
CA THR A 618 18.12 5.09 32.12
C THR A 618 18.83 3.88 32.72
N GLU A 619 19.97 4.10 33.38
CA GLU A 619 20.77 3.01 33.93
C GLU A 619 20.00 2.16 34.97
N GLU A 620 18.99 2.74 35.62
CA GLU A 620 18.04 2.00 36.46
C GLU A 620 17.04 1.17 35.65
N GLU A 621 16.43 1.72 34.60
CA GLU A 621 15.53 0.96 33.72
C GLU A 621 16.26 -0.16 32.99
N ARG A 622 17.52 0.06 32.59
CA ARG A 622 18.40 -0.95 31.99
C ARG A 622 18.59 -2.12 32.95
N LYS A 623 18.90 -1.83 34.23
CA LYS A 623 19.00 -2.84 35.31
C LYS A 623 17.66 -3.53 35.59
N LYS A 624 16.55 -2.78 35.72
CA LYS A 624 15.19 -3.32 35.91
C LYS A 624 14.77 -4.24 34.74
N LYS A 625 15.11 -3.90 33.50
CA LYS A 625 14.84 -4.70 32.29
C LYS A 625 15.71 -5.95 32.20
N GLU A 626 16.99 -5.86 32.57
CA GLU A 626 17.87 -7.01 32.66
C GLU A 626 17.45 -7.99 33.78
N GLN A 627 17.07 -7.47 34.95
CA GLN A 627 16.52 -8.26 36.05
C GLN A 627 15.23 -8.97 35.64
N LYS A 628 14.23 -8.26 35.10
CA LYS A 628 12.99 -8.87 34.57
C LYS A 628 13.28 -9.94 33.51
N ARG A 629 14.33 -9.78 32.69
CA ARG A 629 14.75 -10.78 31.69
C ARG A 629 15.38 -12.02 32.33
N LYS A 630 16.10 -11.88 33.44
CA LYS A 630 16.62 -13.00 34.25
C LYS A 630 15.47 -13.77 34.92
N GLU A 631 14.60 -13.06 35.64
CA GLU A 631 13.41 -13.62 36.30
C GLU A 631 12.48 -14.36 35.31
N ALA A 632 12.31 -13.82 34.10
CA ALA A 632 11.51 -14.45 33.04
C ALA A 632 12.20 -15.71 32.45
N ALA A 633 13.53 -15.73 32.37
CA ALA A 633 14.28 -16.90 31.92
C ALA A 633 14.25 -18.04 32.96
N GLU A 634 14.30 -17.70 34.24
CA GLU A 634 14.13 -18.66 35.35
C GLU A 634 12.72 -19.24 35.35
N LYS A 635 11.68 -18.42 35.33
CA LYS A 635 10.28 -18.88 35.21
C LYS A 635 9.99 -19.68 33.94
N LYS A 636 10.75 -19.45 32.85
CA LYS A 636 10.67 -20.29 31.65
C LYS A 636 11.27 -21.68 31.90
N LYS A 637 12.46 -21.77 32.53
CA LYS A 637 13.06 -23.05 32.92
C LYS A 637 12.14 -23.85 33.85
N GLU A 638 11.62 -23.20 34.90
CA GLU A 638 10.68 -23.83 35.84
C GLU A 638 9.45 -24.42 35.12
N LYS A 639 8.88 -23.71 34.13
CA LYS A 639 7.77 -24.23 33.31
C LYS A 639 8.17 -25.37 32.37
N GLU A 640 9.39 -25.37 31.83
CA GLU A 640 9.89 -26.45 30.98
C GLU A 640 10.22 -27.70 31.81
N GLU A 641 10.77 -27.55 33.01
CA GLU A 641 11.02 -28.63 33.97
C GLU A 641 9.71 -29.21 34.53
N ALA A 642 8.74 -28.36 34.87
CA ALA A 642 7.41 -28.79 35.29
C ALA A 642 6.69 -29.60 34.20
N LYS A 643 6.66 -29.11 32.95
CA LYS A 643 6.09 -29.87 31.80
C LYS A 643 6.83 -31.18 31.54
N LYS A 644 8.14 -31.24 31.79
CA LYS A 644 8.93 -32.47 31.65
C LYS A 644 8.60 -33.49 32.74
N LYS A 645 8.38 -33.03 33.98
CA LYS A 645 7.94 -33.87 35.11
C LYS A 645 6.51 -34.39 34.89
N GLU A 646 5.58 -33.51 34.51
CA GLU A 646 4.19 -33.85 34.16
C GLU A 646 4.11 -34.89 33.03
N ARG A 647 4.91 -34.74 31.97
CA ARG A 647 5.01 -35.76 30.91
C ARG A 647 5.53 -37.10 31.43
N ALA A 648 6.56 -37.11 32.28
CA ALA A 648 7.12 -38.34 32.84
C ALA A 648 6.12 -39.04 33.78
N GLU A 649 5.36 -38.28 34.57
CA GLU A 649 4.30 -38.81 35.43
C GLU A 649 3.14 -39.39 34.60
N PHE A 650 2.76 -38.75 33.50
CA PHE A 650 1.77 -39.27 32.56
C PHE A 650 2.24 -40.54 31.84
N GLU A 651 3.52 -40.62 31.44
CA GLU A 651 4.10 -41.82 30.83
C GLU A 651 4.21 -42.98 31.84
N ALA A 652 4.54 -42.70 33.10
CA ALA A 652 4.54 -43.69 34.18
C ALA A 652 3.13 -44.25 34.46
N TRP A 653 2.13 -43.37 34.62
CA TRP A 653 0.73 -43.78 34.78
C TRP A 653 0.21 -44.59 33.59
N ARG A 654 0.58 -44.20 32.36
CA ARG A 654 0.21 -44.92 31.14
C ARG A 654 0.78 -46.34 31.12
N LYS A 655 1.98 -46.54 31.66
CA LYS A 655 2.58 -47.87 31.83
C LYS A 655 1.90 -48.67 32.93
N GLU A 656 1.73 -48.10 34.13
CA GLU A 656 1.05 -48.75 35.26
C GLU A 656 -0.36 -49.23 34.88
N LYS A 657 -1.11 -48.41 34.13
CA LYS A 657 -2.42 -48.77 33.58
C LYS A 657 -2.33 -49.94 32.59
N ALA A 658 -1.31 -50.00 31.73
CA ALA A 658 -1.12 -51.11 30.81
C ALA A 658 -0.77 -52.40 31.55
N ASP A 659 0.12 -52.33 32.53
CA ASP A 659 0.51 -53.47 33.39
C ASP A 659 -0.70 -53.99 34.18
N PHE A 660 -1.57 -53.11 34.70
CA PHE A 660 -2.85 -53.49 35.32
C PHE A 660 -3.86 -54.12 34.34
N GLU A 661 -3.92 -53.65 33.09
CA GLU A 661 -4.75 -54.26 32.05
C GLU A 661 -4.20 -55.62 31.54
N VAL A 662 -2.92 -55.91 31.75
CA VAL A 662 -2.32 -57.25 31.56
C VAL A 662 -2.70 -58.16 32.72
N TRP A 663 -2.41 -57.77 33.96
CA TRP A 663 -2.74 -58.53 35.17
C TRP A 663 -4.24 -58.93 35.22
N LYS A 664 -5.14 -58.01 34.86
CA LYS A 664 -6.59 -58.24 34.82
C LYS A 664 -7.05 -59.21 33.72
N LYS A 665 -6.21 -59.52 32.73
CA LYS A 665 -6.42 -60.59 31.75
C LYS A 665 -5.89 -61.93 32.26
N GLU A 666 -4.76 -61.90 32.96
CA GLU A 666 -4.15 -63.08 33.58
C GLU A 666 -5.05 -63.64 34.71
N GLU A 667 -5.48 -62.81 35.66
CA GLU A 667 -6.46 -63.16 36.72
C GLU A 667 -7.75 -63.76 36.12
N ARG A 668 -8.23 -63.18 35.01
CA ARG A 668 -9.42 -63.68 34.29
C ARG A 668 -9.17 -65.04 33.61
N ALA A 669 -7.97 -65.27 33.09
CA ALA A 669 -7.59 -66.55 32.51
C ALA A 669 -7.50 -67.64 33.59
N GLU A 670 -6.86 -67.35 34.71
CA GLU A 670 -6.77 -68.25 35.88
C GLU A 670 -8.17 -68.60 36.42
N TYR A 671 -9.05 -67.61 36.55
CA TYR A 671 -10.44 -67.82 36.97
C TYR A 671 -11.23 -68.71 36.00
N GLU A 672 -11.07 -68.54 34.69
CA GLU A 672 -11.73 -69.40 33.69
C GLU A 672 -11.10 -70.81 33.62
N THR A 673 -9.81 -71.00 33.92
CA THR A 673 -9.23 -72.35 34.09
C THR A 673 -9.78 -73.05 35.33
N TRP A 674 -9.78 -72.39 36.50
CA TRP A 674 -10.38 -72.92 37.74
C TRP A 674 -11.86 -73.29 37.54
N LYS A 675 -12.60 -72.46 36.81
CA LYS A 675 -14.02 -72.66 36.48
C LYS A 675 -14.25 -73.82 35.50
N LYS A 676 -13.27 -74.18 34.67
CA LYS A 676 -13.30 -75.42 33.86
C LYS A 676 -13.02 -76.65 34.74
N GLU A 677 -11.96 -76.64 35.54
CA GLU A 677 -11.63 -77.74 36.47
C GLU A 677 -12.79 -78.05 37.43
N LYS A 678 -13.42 -76.99 37.98
CA LYS A 678 -14.59 -77.12 38.83
C LYS A 678 -15.77 -77.76 38.11
N LYS A 679 -16.04 -77.38 36.85
CA LYS A 679 -17.09 -78.01 36.03
C LYS A 679 -16.79 -79.49 35.72
N GLU A 680 -15.54 -79.86 35.47
CA GLU A 680 -15.18 -81.27 35.27
C GLU A 680 -15.38 -82.12 36.54
N ARG A 681 -15.18 -81.55 37.73
CA ARG A 681 -15.53 -82.20 39.01
C ARG A 681 -17.04 -82.34 39.16
N GLU A 682 -17.78 -81.24 39.07
CA GLU A 682 -19.25 -81.22 39.22
C GLU A 682 -19.98 -82.07 38.16
N MET A 683 -19.37 -82.31 36.99
CA MET A 683 -19.92 -83.17 35.94
C MET A 683 -19.58 -84.66 36.13
N LYS A 684 -18.50 -84.99 36.84
CA LYS A 684 -18.21 -86.37 37.28
C LYS A 684 -19.09 -86.82 38.45
N GLU A 685 -19.51 -85.90 39.32
CA GLU A 685 -20.38 -86.19 40.47
C GLU A 685 -21.89 -86.28 40.13
N LYS A 686 -22.30 -86.07 38.87
CA LYS A 686 -23.71 -86.01 38.45
C LYS A 686 -24.14 -87.09 37.45
N VAL A 687 -23.44 -88.22 37.44
CA VAL A 687 -23.79 -89.41 36.63
C VAL A 687 -24.28 -90.57 37.51
N GLU A 688 -24.08 -90.50 38.83
CA GLU A 688 -24.62 -91.46 39.80
C GLU A 688 -25.72 -90.79 40.65
N GLU A 689 -26.85 -91.49 40.80
CA GLU A 689 -28.11 -91.05 41.43
C GLU A 689 -28.81 -89.82 40.79
N SER A 690 -30.11 -89.80 40.55
CA SER A 690 -31.17 -90.78 40.82
C SER A 690 -32.24 -90.77 39.73
N GLY A 691 -32.76 -91.94 39.34
CA GLY A 691 -33.89 -92.03 38.41
C GLY A 691 -34.99 -92.96 38.90
N LYS A 692 -36.19 -92.41 39.16
CA LYS A 692 -37.50 -93.04 38.93
C LYS A 692 -38.64 -92.01 38.98
N PRO A 693 -39.79 -92.24 38.31
CA PRO A 693 -40.82 -91.22 38.06
C PRO A 693 -42.16 -91.48 38.78
N GLU A 694 -43.06 -90.49 38.80
CA GLU A 694 -44.46 -90.56 38.26
C GLU A 694 -45.27 -89.26 38.53
N GLU A 695 -46.08 -88.87 37.52
CA GLU A 695 -47.47 -88.33 37.51
C GLU A 695 -48.09 -87.56 38.71
N GLU A 696 -49.02 -86.59 38.56
CA GLU A 696 -49.46 -85.71 37.46
C GLU A 696 -50.41 -84.60 38.03
N ARG A 697 -50.82 -83.60 37.22
CA ARG A 697 -51.79 -82.50 37.47
C ARG A 697 -51.31 -81.33 38.38
N GLY A 698 -51.64 -80.06 38.11
CA GLY A 698 -52.27 -79.48 36.90
C GLY A 698 -52.73 -78.00 37.00
N ASP A 699 -52.78 -77.33 35.84
CA ASP A 699 -53.50 -76.10 35.45
C ASP A 699 -52.96 -74.67 35.78
N GLY A 700 -53.16 -73.73 34.82
CA GLY A 700 -52.96 -72.27 34.83
C GLY A 700 -51.51 -71.73 34.96
N GLY A 701 -50.97 -70.80 34.14
CA GLY A 701 -51.46 -69.94 33.05
C GLY A 701 -50.76 -68.55 33.16
N SER A 702 -50.32 -67.80 32.13
CA SER A 702 -50.46 -67.90 30.67
C SER A 702 -49.27 -67.24 29.91
N ALA A 703 -49.21 -67.54 28.61
CA ALA A 703 -48.33 -67.07 27.51
C ALA A 703 -48.00 -65.54 27.45
N THR A 704 -46.98 -65.02 26.73
CA THR A 704 -45.95 -65.56 25.77
C THR A 704 -44.72 -64.59 25.75
N LYS A 705 -43.74 -64.48 24.81
CA LYS A 705 -43.54 -64.94 23.40
C LYS A 705 -42.03 -64.99 23.00
N GLN A 706 -41.78 -65.37 21.75
CA GLN A 706 -40.50 -65.38 20.98
C GLN A 706 -40.81 -64.84 19.53
N PRO A 707 -39.89 -64.75 18.52
CA PRO A 707 -38.70 -65.59 18.29
C PRO A 707 -37.41 -64.92 17.72
N ASP A 708 -36.44 -65.81 17.47
CA ASP A 708 -35.20 -65.83 16.66
C ASP A 708 -35.27 -65.25 15.21
N PRO A 709 -34.19 -65.13 14.38
CA PRO A 709 -33.15 -66.18 14.22
C PRO A 709 -31.68 -65.86 13.81
N THR A 710 -30.85 -66.89 14.03
CA THR A 710 -29.64 -67.34 13.26
C THR A 710 -28.25 -66.86 13.67
N THR A 711 -27.33 -67.81 13.74
CA THR A 711 -25.86 -67.67 13.84
C THR A 711 -25.22 -68.79 12.99
N GLY A 712 -23.96 -68.63 12.55
CA GLY A 712 -23.23 -69.67 11.81
C GLY A 712 -21.76 -69.78 12.24
N LEU A 713 -21.22 -71.00 12.26
CA LEU A 713 -19.88 -71.36 12.74
C LEU A 713 -19.25 -72.46 11.85
N ILE A 714 -17.96 -72.33 11.53
CA ILE A 714 -16.95 -73.37 11.16
C ILE A 714 -15.60 -72.71 11.54
N GLU A 715 -14.58 -73.25 12.23
CA GLU A 715 -13.87 -74.56 12.20
C GLU A 715 -13.07 -74.76 10.88
N GLU A 716 -11.86 -75.37 10.81
CA GLU A 716 -10.92 -75.88 11.83
C GLU A 716 -9.45 -75.97 11.28
N ALA A 717 -8.49 -76.29 12.16
CA ALA A 717 -7.20 -77.00 11.94
C ALA A 717 -6.04 -76.45 11.05
N LYS A 718 -4.86 -76.24 11.68
CA LYS A 718 -3.45 -76.65 11.34
C LYS A 718 -2.46 -75.97 12.29
N GLN A 719 -1.48 -76.62 12.93
CA GLN A 719 -0.29 -77.40 12.50
C GLN A 719 0.93 -76.59 11.99
N ASP A 720 1.95 -76.58 12.85
CA ASP A 720 3.40 -76.80 12.64
C ASP A 720 4.26 -76.00 11.62
N ALA A 721 5.37 -75.47 12.18
CA ALA A 721 6.77 -75.58 11.73
C ALA A 721 7.34 -74.82 10.49
N ASP A 722 8.12 -73.77 10.83
CA ASP A 722 9.59 -73.66 10.57
C ASP A 722 10.15 -73.04 9.24
N LYS A 723 11.31 -72.35 9.40
CA LYS A 723 12.27 -71.77 8.41
C LYS A 723 11.82 -70.57 7.55
N THR A 724 12.62 -69.52 7.26
CA THR A 724 13.98 -69.02 7.64
C THR A 724 14.07 -67.53 7.17
N THR A 725 15.00 -66.62 7.50
CA THR A 725 16.31 -66.52 8.23
C THR A 725 16.41 -65.08 8.84
N SER A 726 17.36 -64.62 9.68
CA SER A 726 18.81 -64.31 9.53
C SER A 726 19.19 -63.41 8.32
N SER A 727 20.21 -62.55 8.33
CA SER A 727 21.26 -62.19 9.33
C SER A 727 21.99 -60.88 8.92
N ASP A 728 22.76 -60.13 9.74
CA ASP A 728 22.80 -59.93 11.21
C ASP A 728 23.36 -58.51 11.56
N THR A 729 24.64 -58.32 11.93
CA THR A 729 25.20 -57.05 12.49
C THR A 729 26.64 -56.70 12.07
N GLU A 730 27.04 -55.45 12.33
CA GLU A 730 28.43 -54.94 12.54
C GLU A 730 29.43 -54.80 11.36
N GLY A 731 30.50 -54.01 11.60
CA GLY A 731 31.70 -53.92 10.76
C GLY A 731 32.12 -52.48 10.39
N THR A 732 33.30 -52.02 10.83
CA THR A 732 33.82 -50.66 10.51
C THR A 732 35.20 -50.66 9.84
N ALA A 733 35.45 -49.57 9.08
CA ALA A 733 36.74 -48.94 8.77
C ALA A 733 37.57 -49.33 7.51
N LYS A 734 37.85 -48.26 6.73
CA LYS A 734 39.10 -47.91 5.99
C LYS A 734 39.53 -48.66 4.70
N ALA A 735 39.54 -47.84 3.63
CA ALA A 735 40.65 -47.61 2.68
C ALA A 735 40.86 -48.50 1.41
N ARG A 736 40.39 -47.93 0.27
CA ARG A 736 41.14 -47.67 -1.00
C ARG A 736 41.90 -48.82 -1.69
N ILE A 737 41.50 -49.15 -2.94
CA ILE A 737 42.39 -49.31 -4.12
C ILE A 737 41.58 -49.42 -5.46
N GLU A 738 42.05 -48.65 -6.46
CA GLU A 738 42.07 -48.77 -7.95
C GLU A 738 40.93 -49.33 -8.85
N LEU A 739 41.05 -49.02 -10.16
CA LEU A 739 40.15 -49.27 -11.31
C LEU A 739 40.65 -50.45 -12.18
N PRO A 740 39.81 -51.07 -13.06
CA PRO A 740 39.79 -50.72 -14.52
C PRO A 740 38.36 -50.60 -15.14
N ILE A 741 38.07 -49.78 -16.18
CA ILE A 741 38.22 -50.01 -17.67
C ILE A 741 37.36 -51.22 -18.16
N GLN A 742 36.52 -51.25 -19.22
CA GLN A 742 36.38 -50.68 -20.61
C GLN A 742 34.85 -50.72 -20.98
N SER A 743 34.24 -50.25 -22.09
CA SER A 743 34.44 -49.23 -23.17
C SER A 743 33.27 -49.29 -24.20
N LYS A 744 33.38 -48.61 -25.37
CA LYS A 744 32.58 -48.74 -26.65
C LYS A 744 31.21 -48.05 -26.77
N GLU A 745 30.67 -47.75 -27.98
CA GLU A 745 31.21 -47.16 -29.24
C GLU A 745 30.10 -47.13 -30.34
N ALA A 746 29.79 -45.93 -30.87
CA ALA A 746 29.37 -45.64 -32.26
C ALA A 746 28.12 -46.31 -32.93
N LEU A 747 27.83 -45.83 -34.17
CA LEU A 747 26.89 -46.33 -35.20
C LEU A 747 25.38 -46.00 -34.99
N GLN A 748 24.58 -45.65 -36.02
CA GLN A 748 24.87 -45.09 -37.36
C GLN A 748 23.61 -44.37 -37.94
N GLU A 749 23.80 -43.65 -39.05
CA GLU A 749 22.84 -43.05 -40.00
C GLU A 749 21.37 -43.51 -40.01
N THR A 750 20.46 -42.61 -40.41
CA THR A 750 19.85 -42.75 -41.76
C THR A 750 19.49 -41.40 -42.40
N LYS A 751 19.83 -41.26 -43.69
CA LYS A 751 19.38 -40.15 -44.55
C LYS A 751 17.95 -40.37 -45.03
N LEU A 752 17.24 -39.29 -45.29
CA LEU A 752 16.39 -39.17 -46.48
C LEU A 752 16.60 -37.79 -47.10
N VAL A 753 16.77 -37.75 -48.42
CA VAL A 753 16.97 -36.54 -49.22
C VAL A 753 15.95 -36.56 -50.35
N ILE A 754 15.12 -35.52 -50.46
CA ILE A 754 14.35 -35.23 -51.67
C ILE A 754 14.40 -33.72 -51.95
N GLU A 755 15.05 -33.40 -53.06
CA GLU A 755 14.99 -32.18 -53.88
C GLU A 755 15.06 -32.67 -55.35
N PRO A 756 14.79 -31.86 -56.41
CA PRO A 756 14.61 -30.40 -56.44
C PRO A 756 13.42 -29.90 -57.31
N ALA A 757 13.40 -28.58 -57.56
CA ALA A 757 12.83 -27.86 -58.73
C ALA A 757 11.28 -27.76 -58.85
N LEU A 758 10.69 -26.60 -59.18
CA LEU A 758 10.89 -25.85 -60.43
C LEU A 758 10.49 -24.35 -60.34
N GLU A 759 11.36 -23.48 -60.85
CA GLU A 759 11.02 -22.21 -61.53
C GLU A 759 10.63 -22.50 -63.02
N PRO A 760 10.15 -21.57 -63.89
CA PRO A 760 10.27 -20.09 -63.84
C PRO A 760 9.03 -19.28 -64.34
N ARG A 761 9.26 -17.98 -64.65
CA ARG A 761 8.51 -17.06 -65.57
C ARG A 761 7.27 -16.32 -65.04
N ASP A 762 6.91 -15.14 -65.55
CA ASP A 762 7.67 -13.99 -66.16
C ASP A 762 6.68 -12.82 -66.39
N SER A 763 7.15 -11.70 -66.98
CA SER A 763 6.38 -10.51 -67.45
C SER A 763 5.71 -9.66 -66.35
N SER A 764 5.90 -8.34 -66.22
CA SER A 764 5.72 -7.21 -67.17
C SER A 764 4.25 -7.05 -67.60
N ASP A 765 3.65 -5.86 -67.66
CA ASP A 765 4.20 -4.58 -68.14
C ASP A 765 3.30 -3.38 -67.72
N ASN A 766 3.75 -2.13 -67.97
CA ASN A 766 3.05 -0.81 -68.06
C ASN A 766 1.56 -0.62 -67.62
N GLY A 767 1.12 0.57 -67.14
CA GLY A 767 1.81 1.85 -66.93
C GLY A 767 0.87 3.08 -66.98
N ASP A 768 1.32 4.20 -66.40
CA ASP A 768 0.99 5.62 -66.66
C ASP A 768 -0.43 6.23 -66.47
N ALA A 769 -0.37 7.58 -66.37
CA ALA A 769 -1.38 8.60 -66.69
C ALA A 769 -2.50 8.98 -65.68
N ASN A 770 -2.23 10.07 -64.97
CA ASN A 770 -3.12 11.22 -64.70
C ASN A 770 -4.48 11.26 -65.42
N HIS A 771 -5.53 11.70 -64.72
CA HIS A 771 -6.31 12.87 -65.18
C HIS A 771 -7.17 13.52 -64.07
N THR A 772 -7.02 14.84 -63.91
CA THR A 772 -8.09 15.73 -63.44
C THR A 772 -8.83 16.28 -64.67
N PRO A 773 -10.12 16.68 -64.57
CA PRO A 773 -10.40 18.11 -64.67
C PRO A 773 -11.58 18.61 -63.79
N THR A 774 -11.78 19.94 -63.82
CA THR A 774 -12.97 20.69 -63.37
C THR A 774 -14.16 20.49 -64.36
N SER A 775 -15.37 21.07 -64.25
CA SER A 775 -15.88 22.25 -63.51
C SER A 775 -17.43 22.27 -63.48
N GLU A 776 -18.00 22.98 -62.48
CA GLU A 776 -19.23 23.81 -62.50
C GLU A 776 -20.54 23.38 -63.21
N VAL A 777 -21.69 23.58 -62.53
CA VAL A 777 -22.80 24.52 -62.93
C VAL A 777 -23.94 24.52 -61.87
N HIS A 778 -24.66 25.65 -61.79
CA HIS A 778 -25.72 26.06 -60.81
C HIS A 778 -27.07 26.32 -61.58
N PRO A 779 -28.18 26.92 -61.05
CA PRO A 779 -28.70 27.16 -59.67
C PRO A 779 -30.26 26.89 -59.54
N ASN A 780 -30.97 27.62 -58.65
CA ASN A 780 -32.43 27.96 -58.60
C ASN A 780 -33.42 26.92 -57.97
N ASP A 781 -34.50 27.29 -57.25
CA ASP A 781 -35.02 28.63 -56.84
C ASP A 781 -35.93 28.63 -55.56
N ALA A 782 -35.89 29.78 -54.84
CA ALA A 782 -36.96 30.60 -54.21
C ALA A 782 -37.93 30.04 -53.11
N GLU A 783 -38.04 30.67 -51.90
CA GLU A 783 -38.98 31.75 -51.45
C GLU A 783 -40.43 31.31 -51.10
N SER A 784 -41.20 31.87 -50.15
CA SER A 784 -41.02 32.91 -49.10
C SER A 784 -41.71 32.43 -47.76
N ASP A 785 -42.12 33.16 -46.70
CA ASP A 785 -42.34 34.60 -46.38
C ASP A 785 -42.33 34.88 -44.83
N SER A 786 -42.96 35.96 -44.34
CA SER A 786 -43.21 36.32 -42.91
C SER A 786 -44.59 37.07 -42.78
N PRO A 787 -44.97 37.90 -41.75
CA PRO A 787 -44.42 38.24 -40.41
C PRO A 787 -45.49 38.34 -39.26
N ASP A 788 -45.24 39.18 -38.24
CA ASP A 788 -46.18 39.89 -37.31
C ASP A 788 -46.85 39.16 -36.11
N GLN A 789 -47.20 39.82 -34.97
CA GLN A 789 -46.63 40.98 -34.23
C GLN A 789 -47.32 41.17 -32.85
N SER A 790 -46.63 41.71 -31.82
CA SER A 790 -47.19 42.41 -30.62
C SER A 790 -48.11 41.60 -29.64
N SER A 791 -48.55 42.04 -28.44
CA SER A 791 -47.93 42.84 -27.36
C SER A 791 -48.75 42.81 -26.03
N SER A 792 -48.06 42.82 -24.87
CA SER A 792 -48.44 43.48 -23.58
C SER A 792 -49.67 43.07 -22.71
N THR A 793 -49.47 43.25 -21.39
CA THR A 793 -50.42 43.57 -20.28
C THR A 793 -51.39 42.55 -19.66
N SER A 794 -51.36 42.49 -18.31
CA SER A 794 -52.43 42.02 -17.40
C SER A 794 -53.36 43.19 -17.00
N PRO A 795 -54.57 42.98 -16.40
CA PRO A 795 -54.65 42.84 -14.93
C PRO A 795 -55.87 42.03 -14.34
N GLN A 796 -55.81 41.74 -13.02
CA GLN A 796 -56.87 41.74 -11.95
C GLN A 796 -58.37 41.37 -12.25
N SER A 797 -59.18 40.79 -11.34
CA SER A 797 -59.02 40.11 -10.02
C SER A 797 -60.41 39.63 -9.46
N ARG A 798 -60.47 39.15 -8.18
CA ARG A 798 -61.63 39.14 -7.21
C ARG A 798 -62.40 37.79 -7.02
N VAL A 799 -62.12 36.96 -5.98
CA VAL A 799 -62.63 36.89 -4.56
C VAL A 799 -63.63 35.70 -4.36
N MET A 800 -63.75 34.91 -3.26
CA MET A 800 -63.58 35.01 -1.76
C MET A 800 -62.60 33.94 -1.17
N ARG A 801 -61.86 34.14 -0.06
CA ARG A 801 -62.16 33.97 1.42
C ARG A 801 -62.47 32.49 1.83
N SER A 802 -62.00 31.90 2.96
CA SER A 802 -61.52 32.43 4.26
C SER A 802 -60.25 31.74 4.87
N GLN A 803 -60.17 31.44 6.19
CA GLN A 803 -58.91 31.44 7.01
C GLN A 803 -58.63 30.21 7.93
N HIS A 804 -57.34 30.07 8.32
CA HIS A 804 -56.76 29.57 9.61
C HIS A 804 -56.54 28.06 9.94
N SER A 805 -55.25 27.66 9.92
CA SER A 805 -54.35 27.34 11.08
C SER A 805 -54.43 26.03 11.92
N ILE A 806 -53.26 25.71 12.55
CA ILE A 806 -52.94 24.73 13.62
C ILE A 806 -52.65 23.27 13.18
N ALA A 807 -51.84 22.54 13.97
CA ALA A 807 -51.09 21.32 13.60
C ALA A 807 -51.18 20.15 14.62
N SER A 808 -50.82 18.94 14.18
CA SER A 808 -50.51 17.71 14.98
C SER A 808 -49.70 16.73 14.09
N HIS A 809 -48.57 16.14 14.54
CA HIS A 809 -48.43 14.93 15.38
C HIS A 809 -49.11 13.65 14.84
N TYR A 810 -48.33 12.68 14.34
CA TYR A 810 -48.70 11.25 14.29
C TYR A 810 -47.47 10.30 14.38
N ARG A 811 -47.69 9.06 14.84
CA ARG A 811 -46.68 8.00 15.07
C ARG A 811 -46.59 6.99 13.90
N PRO A 812 -45.46 6.27 13.73
CA PRO A 812 -45.38 5.04 12.93
C PRO A 812 -46.16 3.86 13.56
N LEU A 813 -46.47 2.85 12.75
CA LEU A 813 -47.13 1.59 13.13
C LEU A 813 -46.18 0.37 13.01
N PRO A 814 -46.42 -0.73 13.77
CA PRO A 814 -45.53 -1.90 13.80
C PRO A 814 -45.78 -2.92 12.67
N PRO A 815 -44.83 -3.84 12.40
CA PRO A 815 -44.97 -4.93 11.43
C PRO A 815 -45.89 -6.07 11.93
N PRO A 816 -46.43 -6.92 11.02
CA PRO A 816 -47.42 -7.95 11.36
C PRO A 816 -46.83 -9.25 11.93
N ASP A 817 -47.59 -9.88 12.83
CA ASP A 817 -47.36 -11.25 13.36
C ASP A 817 -48.18 -12.28 12.57
N TYR A 818 -47.65 -13.50 12.41
CA TYR A 818 -48.34 -14.61 11.73
C TYR A 818 -47.98 -15.95 12.37
N ARG A 819 -49.00 -16.66 12.88
CA ARG A 819 -48.90 -18.05 13.36
C ARG A 819 -50.06 -18.92 12.85
N GLY A 820 -49.72 -20.10 12.31
CA GLY A 820 -50.49 -21.32 12.60
C GLY A 820 -51.18 -22.06 11.43
N PHE A 821 -50.98 -23.38 11.44
CA PHE A 821 -51.80 -24.46 10.85
C PHE A 821 -51.77 -24.68 9.32
N PRO A 822 -52.01 -25.93 8.83
CA PRO A 822 -51.42 -27.18 9.36
C PRO A 822 -50.97 -28.21 8.29
N ARG A 823 -49.98 -29.03 8.66
CA ARG A 823 -49.66 -30.42 8.21
C ARG A 823 -50.03 -30.89 6.79
N TYR A 824 -49.00 -31.35 6.06
CA TYR A 824 -48.97 -32.72 5.50
C TYR A 824 -47.59 -33.36 5.76
N ALA A 825 -47.50 -34.68 5.69
CA ALA A 825 -46.26 -35.43 5.92
C ALA A 825 -46.08 -36.55 4.90
N THR A 826 -44.84 -36.73 4.43
CA THR A 826 -44.35 -37.86 3.63
C THR A 826 -42.90 -38.15 3.99
N SER A 827 -42.43 -39.37 3.70
CA SER A 827 -41.24 -40.00 4.28
C SER A 827 -39.97 -39.89 3.43
N GLY A 828 -38.80 -39.89 4.09
CA GLY A 828 -37.50 -40.08 3.45
C GLY A 828 -36.34 -39.82 4.41
N GLU A 829 -35.71 -40.86 4.95
CA GLU A 829 -34.51 -40.74 5.80
C GLU A 829 -33.24 -40.70 4.95
N VAL A 830 -32.37 -39.71 5.23
CA VAL A 830 -30.92 -39.81 5.01
C VAL A 830 -30.26 -39.18 6.23
N ALA A 831 -29.44 -39.95 6.96
CA ALA A 831 -28.69 -39.41 8.09
C ALA A 831 -27.59 -38.44 7.57
N PRO A 832 -27.39 -37.27 8.20
CA PRO A 832 -26.27 -36.41 7.83
C PRO A 832 -24.94 -37.12 8.11
N PRO A 833 -23.91 -36.94 7.27
CA PRO A 833 -22.57 -37.46 7.57
C PRO A 833 -22.06 -36.85 8.89
N PRO A 834 -21.16 -37.54 9.61
CA PRO A 834 -20.56 -36.98 10.82
C PRO A 834 -19.88 -35.64 10.48
N PRO A 835 -19.95 -34.64 11.39
CA PRO A 835 -19.33 -33.34 11.13
C PRO A 835 -17.85 -33.53 10.84
N GLN A 836 -17.41 -33.03 9.67
CA GLN A 836 -15.99 -32.95 9.36
C GLN A 836 -15.30 -32.17 10.50
N ALA A 837 -14.12 -32.64 10.92
CA ALA A 837 -13.35 -31.95 11.93
C ALA A 837 -13.17 -30.49 11.49
N THR A 838 -13.70 -29.55 12.26
CA THR A 838 -13.51 -28.13 11.98
C THR A 838 -12.01 -27.86 12.00
N PRO A 839 -11.45 -27.12 11.01
CA PRO A 839 -10.07 -26.68 11.12
C PRO A 839 -9.93 -25.94 12.44
N ALA A 840 -8.88 -26.26 13.19
CA ALA A 840 -8.69 -25.71 14.53
C ALA A 840 -8.80 -24.19 14.45
N LYS A 841 -9.76 -23.60 15.18
CA LYS A 841 -9.99 -22.15 15.17
C LYS A 841 -8.67 -21.46 15.48
N GLU A 842 -8.09 -20.79 14.49
CA GLU A 842 -6.88 -20.01 14.71
C GLU A 842 -7.20 -18.98 15.79
N GLN A 843 -6.41 -18.98 16.87
CA GLN A 843 -6.60 -18.03 17.94
C GLN A 843 -6.37 -16.62 17.37
N PRO A 844 -7.25 -15.64 17.65
CA PRO A 844 -7.16 -14.34 17.04
C PRO A 844 -5.82 -13.70 17.41
N LYS A 845 -5.01 -13.33 16.40
CA LYS A 845 -3.67 -12.74 16.62
C LYS A 845 -3.82 -11.55 17.58
N PRO A 846 -3.05 -11.47 18.68
CA PRO A 846 -3.29 -10.46 19.71
C PRO A 846 -3.03 -9.06 19.15
N TRP A 847 -3.86 -8.10 19.53
CA TRP A 847 -3.68 -6.68 19.25
C TRP A 847 -2.39 -6.17 19.89
N ASN A 848 -1.52 -5.57 19.07
CA ASN A 848 -0.16 -5.16 19.42
C ASN A 848 0.25 -3.86 18.71
N ALA A 849 -0.70 -2.95 18.47
CA ALA A 849 -0.47 -1.69 17.76
C ALA A 849 0.53 -0.79 18.50
N VAL A 850 1.56 -0.32 17.80
CA VAL A 850 2.54 0.66 18.30
C VAL A 850 2.86 1.65 17.19
N CYS A 851 2.52 2.91 17.41
CA CYS A 851 2.86 4.01 16.51
C CYS A 851 4.22 4.62 16.92
N VAL A 852 4.97 5.16 15.96
CA VAL A 852 6.17 5.96 16.22
C VAL A 852 5.86 7.40 15.83
N LEU A 853 5.57 8.23 16.83
CA LEU A 853 5.18 9.63 16.67
C LEU A 853 6.37 10.57 16.73
N GLY A 854 6.35 11.61 15.90
CA GLY A 854 7.13 12.83 16.05
C GLY A 854 6.23 14.04 16.22
N LEU A 855 6.44 14.84 17.27
CA LEU A 855 5.97 16.22 17.29
C LEU A 855 7.12 17.12 16.78
N ARG A 856 6.84 17.89 15.74
CA ARG A 856 7.66 19.02 15.27
C ARG A 856 6.91 20.31 15.60
N VAL A 857 7.62 21.35 16.02
CA VAL A 857 7.08 22.70 16.18
C VAL A 857 8.02 23.68 15.51
N TYR A 858 7.48 24.51 14.62
CA TYR A 858 8.16 25.65 14.02
C TYR A 858 7.64 26.92 14.71
N SER A 859 8.50 27.84 15.13
CA SER A 859 8.12 29.12 15.71
C SER A 859 9.06 30.24 15.29
N GLN A 860 8.60 31.49 15.36
CA GLN A 860 9.46 32.67 15.31
C GLN A 860 10.13 33.01 16.66
N ASP A 861 9.95 32.16 17.67
CA ASP A 861 10.73 32.14 18.91
C ASP A 861 12.03 31.31 18.73
N PRO A 862 13.23 31.92 18.79
CA PRO A 862 14.50 31.18 18.72
C PRO A 862 14.77 30.31 19.96
N ASP A 863 14.05 30.55 21.04
CA ASP A 863 14.25 29.94 22.35
C ASP A 863 13.25 28.79 22.64
N VAL A 864 12.39 28.46 21.67
CA VAL A 864 11.32 27.45 21.76
C VAL A 864 11.86 26.08 22.18
N SER A 865 11.12 25.37 23.02
CA SER A 865 11.56 24.04 23.49
C SER A 865 10.41 23.03 23.63
N ILE A 866 10.71 21.74 23.42
CA ILE A 866 9.79 20.61 23.62
C ILE A 866 10.32 19.68 24.72
N LYS A 867 9.44 19.28 25.64
CA LYS A 867 9.67 18.22 26.62
C LYS A 867 8.59 17.15 26.49
N LEU A 868 9.00 15.88 26.43
CA LEU A 868 8.08 14.75 26.53
C LEU A 868 7.63 14.56 27.99
N VAL A 869 6.33 14.39 28.21
CA VAL A 869 5.74 14.16 29.54
C VAL A 869 4.99 12.83 29.53
N LYS A 870 5.61 11.82 30.13
CA LYS A 870 4.99 10.52 30.43
C LYS A 870 4.22 10.62 31.76
N PRO A 871 3.16 9.83 31.99
CA PRO A 871 2.55 9.67 33.32
C PRO A 871 3.55 9.08 34.32
N LYS A 872 3.40 9.42 35.60
CA LYS A 872 4.15 8.82 36.71
C LYS A 872 3.54 7.48 37.11
N ASN A 873 2.20 7.44 37.18
CA ASN A 873 1.40 6.31 37.66
C ASN A 873 0.31 5.92 36.64
N GLY A 874 -0.22 4.69 36.73
CA GLY A 874 -1.31 4.22 35.86
C GLY A 874 -2.61 5.02 36.01
N GLU A 875 -2.95 5.44 37.24
CA GLU A 875 -4.13 6.28 37.52
C GLU A 875 -4.02 7.68 36.86
N GLU A 876 -2.82 8.25 36.80
CA GLU A 876 -2.52 9.52 36.10
C GLU A 876 -2.59 9.35 34.57
N GLY A 877 -2.59 8.11 34.06
CA GLY A 877 -2.82 7.79 32.64
C GLY A 877 -4.29 7.51 32.29
N ALA A 878 -5.07 6.95 33.21
CA ALA A 878 -6.49 6.66 32.99
C ALA A 878 -7.38 7.93 32.93
N ILE A 879 -6.86 9.07 33.36
CA ILE A 879 -7.60 10.33 33.52
C ILE A 879 -7.04 11.40 32.55
N LEU A 880 -7.38 11.27 31.27
CA LEU A 880 -7.35 12.38 30.31
C LEU A 880 -8.79 12.77 29.96
N ASP A 881 -9.43 13.48 30.89
CA ASP A 881 -10.73 14.12 30.64
C ASP A 881 -10.51 15.46 29.93
N VAL A 882 -10.45 15.40 28.59
CA VAL A 882 -10.16 16.56 27.72
C VAL A 882 -11.44 17.23 27.20
N ASP A 883 -12.60 16.57 27.35
CA ASP A 883 -13.88 17.00 26.79
C ASP A 883 -14.94 17.35 27.86
N GLY A 884 -14.72 17.01 29.14
CA GLY A 884 -15.61 17.29 30.27
C GLY A 884 -16.74 16.27 30.48
N ASP A 885 -16.95 15.39 29.51
CA ASP A 885 -17.92 14.28 29.54
C ASP A 885 -17.20 12.92 29.62
N THR A 886 -16.91 12.48 30.85
CA THR A 886 -16.40 11.14 31.23
C THR A 886 -14.92 10.85 30.93
N ALA A 887 -14.21 10.34 31.93
CA ALA A 887 -12.82 9.88 31.80
C ALA A 887 -12.73 8.60 30.93
N ALA A 888 -12.32 8.78 29.67
CA ALA A 888 -12.05 7.70 28.71
C ALA A 888 -10.55 7.60 28.38
N GLY A 889 -9.70 7.48 29.40
CA GLY A 889 -8.28 7.14 29.24
C GLY A 889 -8.12 5.70 28.76
N ALA A 890 -8.20 5.50 27.44
CA ALA A 890 -8.24 4.19 26.80
C ALA A 890 -6.86 3.51 26.76
N THR A 891 -6.38 3.00 27.90
CA THR A 891 -5.22 2.10 27.97
C THR A 891 -5.42 0.99 29.01
N MET A 892 -5.35 -0.26 28.52
CA MET A 892 -5.03 -1.49 29.25
C MET A 892 -3.96 -2.24 28.45
#